data_AF-A0ABD1F642-F1
#
_entry.id   AF-A0ABD1F642-F1
#
_cell.length_a   1.000
_cell.length_b   1.000
_cell.length_c   1.000
_cell.angle_alpha   90.00
_cell.angle_beta   90.00
_cell.angle_gamma   90.00
#
_symmetry.space_group_name_H-M   'P 1'
#
loop_
_entity.id
_entity.type
_entity.pdbx_description
1 polymer ?
#
loop_
_entity_poly.entity_id
_entity_poly.type
_entity_poly.pdbx_seq_one_letter_code
_entity_poly.pdbx_strand_id
1 'polypeptide(L)'
;MGQNDQIANDQTKKYKIIILGLIVHVLVLFAVFDIYFSSPLDHGMQTIKSTTNPPAKRLVLFVADGLRAEAVLGENMNRIPFLKSVIQQNGSWGVAHTRVPTESRPGHVAMLAGIYEDPSAIMKGWKANPVHFDSVINQSSNAWCWGSPDILNIFNKDNLSHIHMDTYNAELEDFGEEDTGLLDKWVFNKVSEFLLTDVVKCHKDCDKFHVVGNVFFLHLLGIDTAGHGYKPHSNEYIKNIQLVDDHVRKTSELFNEVFQDHQTAFVFTSDHGMTDWGSHGAGSAHETEAPLVMWGAGVKADPQRQDVRQIDIAPLLSSFIGINIPSNSLGIVPLKYLNVPDEILSEIQLSNTLQLLELFNIKRNRTKENTLLFLPYRGLTDNVLKDKLDFLTHLQRNKEFRMLINECRMLAEILINGSDYYHNYYQYPLLISISVGFIGWILFLVASVLNTKTFPFQTSNRGILIILNMVPVTLCFLQHHPLVYYVYFSFPFVVFTFLFDFCRIPSYIAEIFTSNKTLINVSVYAIGMELLIYGFFNRAAFSLLSILIGLWILASDSFGKYAGKREKILWVILCALLSVFPLYPVMKTTFNVPMYLIGSGTWILLFYEMFCRLNLQHQFHEVDVNCKVFYGQFLCLILAVIYNLSLEYGFIANSSPIKYISWIILILPIALIPFTSTYIAIRLIGTFFGFAPFYLLVSSNFEAIFSAIYVAILCNWLLIENKSFHSSDSINLLYYVNFNAYQSKNKITADMIRRAFLFMVFIFIGFFGTGNIASLNSFDPMWVRAFLTVFSPFKMMGLILLKIMVPFLFTCCVFRAINSIGKENILQMFCIILIFSDLMVLQFLYLITNVGSWLDIGSSLSHFIIMEGFVTILLLLYGLAHLLTTATYFKDK
;
A
#
# COMPACT_ATOMS: atom_id res chain seq x y z
N MET A 1 51.23 5.16 18.74
CA MET A 1 50.29 6.22 18.28
C MET A 1 49.66 5.89 16.93
N GLY A 2 50.41 5.53 15.87
CA GLY A 2 49.84 5.30 14.53
C GLY A 2 48.75 4.22 14.35
N GLN A 3 48.71 3.15 15.16
CA GLN A 3 47.66 2.12 15.05
C GLN A 3 46.30 2.55 15.63
N ASN A 4 46.28 3.32 16.72
CA ASN A 4 45.04 3.80 17.33
C ASN A 4 44.38 4.89 16.47
N ASP A 5 45.18 5.75 15.84
CA ASP A 5 44.68 6.78 14.91
C ASP A 5 44.09 6.16 13.64
N GLN A 6 44.67 5.06 13.14
CA GLN A 6 44.17 4.36 11.96
C GLN A 6 42.84 3.63 12.24
N ILE A 7 42.69 3.02 13.42
CA ILE A 7 41.44 2.38 13.88
C ILE A 7 40.33 3.43 14.09
N ALA A 8 40.65 4.57 14.70
CA ALA A 8 39.70 5.68 14.89
C ALA A 8 39.23 6.28 13.53
N ASN A 9 40.13 6.38 12.55
CA ASN A 9 39.83 6.88 11.21
C ASN A 9 38.96 5.89 10.39
N ASP A 10 39.17 4.59 10.56
CA ASP A 10 38.32 3.56 9.92
C ASP A 10 36.93 3.44 10.57
N GLN A 11 36.82 3.64 11.89
CA GLN A 11 35.52 3.71 12.56
C GLN A 11 34.72 4.95 12.14
N THR A 12 35.34 6.13 12.08
CA THR A 12 34.67 7.36 11.64
C THR A 12 34.19 7.29 10.19
N LYS A 13 34.90 6.57 9.29
CA LYS A 13 34.41 6.31 7.92
C LYS A 13 33.18 5.40 7.88
N LYS A 14 33.10 4.38 8.75
CA LYS A 14 31.94 3.46 8.83
C LYS A 14 30.67 4.20 9.20
N TYR A 15 30.71 5.02 10.24
CA TYR A 15 29.54 5.79 10.68
C TYR A 15 29.06 6.78 9.63
N LYS A 16 29.97 7.37 8.85
CA LYS A 16 29.61 8.29 7.75
C LYS A 16 28.78 7.61 6.66
N ILE A 17 29.16 6.42 6.21
CA ILE A 17 28.42 5.68 5.17
C ILE A 17 27.02 5.30 5.66
N ILE A 18 26.89 4.85 6.91
CA ILE A 18 25.59 4.47 7.49
C ILE A 18 24.67 5.70 7.60
N ILE A 19 25.17 6.81 8.15
CA ILE A 19 24.38 8.05 8.29
C ILE A 19 23.97 8.58 6.91
N LEU A 20 24.90 8.61 5.96
CA LEU A 20 24.60 9.05 4.59
C LEU A 20 23.57 8.14 3.92
N GLY A 21 23.68 6.83 4.08
CA GLY A 21 22.71 5.87 3.57
C GLY A 21 21.31 6.10 4.14
N LEU A 22 21.19 6.32 5.45
CA LEU A 22 19.91 6.65 6.08
C LEU A 22 19.30 7.95 5.53
N ILE A 23 20.11 8.99 5.32
CA ILE A 23 19.65 10.25 4.73
C ILE A 23 19.14 10.03 3.30
N VAL A 24 19.85 9.23 2.49
CA VAL A 24 19.43 8.91 1.12
C VAL A 24 18.08 8.20 1.11
N HIS A 25 17.90 7.17 1.95
CA HIS A 25 16.65 6.40 2.01
C HIS A 25 15.48 7.25 2.51
N VAL A 26 15.69 8.11 3.51
CA VAL A 26 14.67 9.07 3.97
C VAL A 26 14.26 10.03 2.85
N LEU A 27 15.22 10.53 2.07
CA LEU A 27 14.95 11.40 0.94
C LEU A 27 14.12 10.68 -0.14
N VAL A 28 14.49 9.47 -0.53
CA VAL A 28 13.78 8.69 -1.56
C VAL A 28 12.37 8.31 -1.06
N LEU A 29 12.23 7.94 0.21
CA LEU A 29 10.95 7.68 0.86
C LEU A 29 10.00 8.88 0.82
N PHE A 30 10.49 10.11 1.04
CA PHE A 30 9.64 11.29 0.93
C PHE A 30 9.34 11.66 -0.53
N ALA A 31 10.33 11.51 -1.43
CA ALA A 31 10.17 11.86 -2.83
C ALA A 31 9.03 11.09 -3.52
N VAL A 32 8.75 9.87 -3.08
CA VAL A 32 7.66 9.05 -3.62
C VAL A 32 6.29 9.75 -3.56
N PHE A 33 6.03 10.50 -2.49
CA PHE A 33 4.76 11.18 -2.28
C PHE A 33 4.61 12.38 -3.23
N ASP A 34 5.69 13.14 -3.43
CA ASP A 34 5.70 14.26 -4.38
C ASP A 34 5.72 13.81 -5.84
N ILE A 35 6.23 12.60 -6.14
CA ILE A 35 6.24 12.03 -7.49
C ILE A 35 4.88 11.43 -7.87
N TYR A 36 4.21 10.71 -6.96
CA TYR A 36 3.03 9.91 -7.32
C TYR A 36 1.72 10.33 -6.63
N PHE A 37 1.80 11.00 -5.47
CA PHE A 37 0.65 11.24 -4.60
C PHE A 37 0.35 12.73 -4.40
N SER A 38 0.73 13.57 -5.36
CA SER A 38 0.34 14.99 -5.38
C SER A 38 -1.16 15.15 -5.63
N SER A 39 -1.81 16.08 -4.93
CA SER A 39 -3.24 16.34 -5.11
C SER A 39 -3.54 16.88 -6.53
N PRO A 40 -4.54 16.33 -7.23
CA PRO A 40 -4.98 16.83 -8.53
C PRO A 40 -5.90 18.05 -8.43
N LEU A 41 -6.34 18.43 -7.22
CA LEU A 41 -7.28 19.51 -7.02
C LEU A 41 -6.60 20.88 -7.08
N ASP A 42 -7.30 21.82 -7.70
CA ASP A 42 -6.85 23.20 -7.85
C ASP A 42 -7.90 24.18 -7.31
N HIS A 43 -7.48 25.43 -7.12
CA HIS A 43 -8.31 26.50 -6.58
C HIS A 43 -8.20 27.76 -7.44
N GLY A 44 -9.14 28.70 -7.28
CA GLY A 44 -9.15 29.98 -7.99
C GLY A 44 -9.84 29.97 -9.35
N MET A 45 -10.44 28.84 -9.75
CA MET A 45 -11.29 28.77 -10.95
C MET A 45 -12.55 29.61 -10.77
N GLN A 46 -12.99 30.25 -11.87
CA GLN A 46 -14.35 30.78 -11.93
C GLN A 46 -15.33 29.62 -12.14
N THR A 47 -16.41 29.60 -11.37
CA THR A 47 -17.48 28.62 -11.54
C THR A 47 -18.41 29.06 -12.65
N ILE A 48 -18.77 28.13 -13.54
CA ILE A 48 -19.60 28.40 -14.71
C ILE A 48 -20.99 27.82 -14.49
N LYS A 49 -22.00 28.67 -14.67
CA LYS A 49 -23.41 28.28 -14.60
C LYS A 49 -23.74 27.27 -15.71
N SER A 50 -24.37 26.14 -15.36
CA SER A 50 -24.66 25.07 -16.32
C SER A 50 -25.59 25.53 -17.44
N THR A 51 -26.69 26.19 -17.10
CA THR A 51 -27.63 26.82 -18.04
C THR A 51 -28.40 27.94 -17.35
N THR A 52 -28.83 28.92 -18.13
CA THR A 52 -29.74 29.98 -17.70
C THR A 52 -31.21 29.55 -17.71
N ASN A 53 -31.55 28.47 -18.42
CA ASN A 53 -32.92 27.96 -18.61
C ASN A 53 -33.02 26.50 -18.12
N PRO A 54 -32.90 26.26 -16.80
CA PRO A 54 -32.94 24.90 -16.28
C PRO A 54 -34.32 24.26 -16.44
N PRO A 55 -34.38 22.96 -16.74
CA PRO A 55 -35.65 22.27 -16.92
C PRO A 55 -36.34 21.86 -15.61
N ALA A 56 -35.68 22.00 -14.45
CA ALA A 56 -36.24 21.79 -13.13
C ALA A 56 -35.88 22.93 -12.18
N LYS A 57 -36.72 23.16 -11.16
CA LYS A 57 -36.41 24.06 -10.03
C LYS A 57 -35.63 23.35 -8.95
N ARG A 58 -35.94 22.07 -8.73
CA ARG A 58 -35.40 21.30 -7.63
C ARG A 58 -35.02 19.88 -8.04
N LEU A 59 -34.01 19.36 -7.37
CA LEU A 59 -33.45 18.03 -7.57
C LEU A 59 -33.61 17.22 -6.29
N VAL A 60 -34.16 16.01 -6.40
CA VAL A 60 -34.17 15.01 -5.32
C VAL A 60 -33.26 13.86 -5.71
N LEU A 61 -32.18 13.67 -4.95
CA LEU A 61 -31.17 12.66 -5.16
C LEU A 61 -31.28 11.59 -4.06
N PHE A 62 -31.65 10.38 -4.45
CA PHE A 62 -31.60 9.19 -3.60
C PHE A 62 -30.32 8.41 -3.91
N VAL A 63 -29.49 8.20 -2.91
CA VAL A 63 -28.31 7.32 -3.00
C VAL A 63 -28.50 6.14 -2.06
N ALA A 64 -28.70 4.97 -2.66
CA ALA A 64 -28.83 3.69 -1.97
C ALA A 64 -27.45 3.04 -1.85
N ASP A 65 -26.75 3.28 -0.74
CA ASP A 65 -25.37 2.86 -0.50
C ASP A 65 -25.23 1.32 -0.70
N GLY A 66 -24.14 0.91 -1.35
CA GLY A 66 -23.81 -0.50 -1.59
C GLY A 66 -24.71 -1.23 -2.60
N LEU A 67 -25.66 -0.56 -3.25
CA LEU A 67 -26.58 -1.18 -4.20
C LEU A 67 -25.90 -1.46 -5.55
N ARG A 68 -25.51 -2.72 -5.76
CA ARG A 68 -24.98 -3.18 -7.06
C ARG A 68 -26.04 -3.25 -8.16
N ALA A 69 -25.69 -2.85 -9.38
CA ALA A 69 -26.60 -2.79 -10.53
C ALA A 69 -27.27 -4.13 -10.88
N GLU A 70 -26.51 -5.23 -10.83
CA GLU A 70 -27.02 -6.60 -11.08
C GLU A 70 -28.22 -6.95 -10.18
N ALA A 71 -28.25 -6.46 -8.94
CA ALA A 71 -29.29 -6.81 -7.99
C ALA A 71 -30.67 -6.24 -8.37
N VAL A 72 -30.74 -5.24 -9.25
CA VAL A 72 -31.99 -4.52 -9.58
C VAL A 72 -32.23 -4.37 -11.07
N LEU A 73 -31.24 -4.58 -11.93
CA LEU A 73 -31.36 -4.51 -13.38
C LEU A 73 -31.46 -5.91 -14.01
N GLY A 74 -31.79 -5.97 -15.30
CA GLY A 74 -31.94 -7.23 -16.03
C GLY A 74 -33.07 -8.11 -15.50
N GLU A 75 -32.78 -9.38 -15.22
CA GLU A 75 -33.76 -10.37 -14.74
C GLU A 75 -34.29 -10.05 -13.33
N ASN A 76 -33.56 -9.23 -12.55
CA ASN A 76 -33.88 -8.92 -11.16
C ASN A 76 -34.79 -7.70 -10.97
N MET A 77 -35.25 -7.04 -12.05
CA MET A 77 -36.11 -5.83 -11.96
C MET A 77 -37.41 -6.04 -11.17
N ASN A 78 -37.84 -7.27 -10.92
CA ASN A 78 -39.01 -7.54 -10.07
C ASN A 78 -38.79 -7.18 -8.59
N ARG A 79 -37.55 -6.92 -8.16
CA ARG A 79 -37.22 -6.47 -6.80
C ARG A 79 -37.49 -4.97 -6.60
N ILE A 80 -37.65 -4.20 -7.68
CA ILE A 80 -37.85 -2.75 -7.68
C ILE A 80 -39.08 -2.35 -8.52
N PRO A 81 -40.31 -2.76 -8.14
CA PRO A 81 -41.49 -2.56 -8.96
C PRO A 81 -41.76 -1.10 -9.36
N PHE A 82 -41.51 -0.13 -8.48
CA PHE A 82 -41.66 1.28 -8.82
C PHE A 82 -40.60 1.75 -9.82
N LEU A 83 -39.31 1.57 -9.52
CA LEU A 83 -38.24 2.00 -10.44
C LEU A 83 -38.30 1.24 -11.78
N LYS A 84 -38.73 -0.03 -11.78
CA LYS A 84 -39.02 -0.78 -13.02
C LYS A 84 -40.10 -0.08 -13.85
N SER A 85 -41.19 0.38 -13.22
CA SER A 85 -42.23 1.13 -13.93
C SER A 85 -41.69 2.44 -14.50
N VAL A 86 -40.80 3.13 -13.77
CA VAL A 86 -40.13 4.34 -14.22
C VAL A 86 -39.27 4.06 -15.46
N ILE A 87 -38.42 3.05 -15.40
CA ILE A 87 -37.55 2.58 -16.50
C ILE A 87 -38.37 2.31 -17.77
N GLN A 88 -39.56 1.71 -17.61
CA GLN A 88 -40.37 1.26 -18.75
C GLN A 88 -41.24 2.35 -19.36
N GLN A 89 -41.66 3.37 -18.59
CA GLN A 89 -42.76 4.25 -18.99
C GLN A 89 -42.36 5.72 -19.10
N ASN A 90 -41.62 6.27 -18.14
CA ASN A 90 -41.50 7.74 -17.98
C ASN A 90 -40.14 8.23 -17.47
N GLY A 91 -39.11 7.39 -17.48
CA GLY A 91 -37.76 7.73 -17.04
C GLY A 91 -36.66 7.38 -18.05
N SER A 92 -35.42 7.66 -17.65
CA SER A 92 -34.18 7.22 -18.30
C SER A 92 -33.36 6.40 -17.31
N TRP A 93 -32.54 5.48 -17.82
CA TRP A 93 -31.77 4.59 -16.96
C TRP A 93 -30.46 4.12 -17.59
N GLY A 94 -29.56 3.64 -16.74
CA GLY A 94 -28.27 3.10 -17.13
C GLY A 94 -27.49 2.52 -15.96
N VAL A 95 -26.21 2.24 -16.20
CA VAL A 95 -25.23 1.92 -15.17
C VAL A 95 -24.25 3.08 -15.02
N ALA A 96 -24.08 3.54 -13.78
CA ALA A 96 -23.01 4.44 -13.40
C ALA A 96 -21.77 3.60 -13.07
N HIS A 97 -20.74 3.75 -13.89
CA HIS A 97 -19.46 3.07 -13.70
C HIS A 97 -18.61 3.86 -12.71
N THR A 98 -18.51 3.36 -11.48
CA THR A 98 -17.59 3.91 -10.47
C THR A 98 -16.17 3.42 -10.72
N ARG A 99 -15.19 4.12 -10.12
CA ARG A 99 -13.78 3.72 -10.14
C ARG A 99 -13.38 3.21 -8.78
N VAL A 100 -12.38 2.35 -8.77
CA VAL A 100 -11.77 1.89 -7.54
C VAL A 100 -10.98 3.05 -6.91
N PRO A 101 -11.01 3.24 -5.58
CA PRO A 101 -11.74 2.50 -4.55
C PRO A 101 -13.27 2.58 -4.64
N THR A 102 -13.94 1.43 -4.60
CA THR A 102 -15.41 1.31 -4.51
C THR A 102 -15.84 1.41 -3.04
N GLU A 103 -15.65 2.59 -2.46
CA GLU A 103 -15.91 2.91 -1.06
C GLU A 103 -16.88 4.09 -1.00
N SER A 104 -17.67 4.19 0.08
CA SER A 104 -18.82 5.09 0.09
C SER A 104 -18.41 6.55 -0.11
N ARG A 105 -17.39 7.02 0.63
CA ARG A 105 -16.89 8.40 0.50
C ARG A 105 -16.39 8.73 -0.92
N PRO A 106 -15.43 7.99 -1.53
CA PRO A 106 -15.02 8.20 -2.92
C PRO A 106 -16.18 8.22 -3.92
N GLY A 107 -17.15 7.30 -3.80
CA GLY A 107 -18.30 7.23 -4.71
C GLY A 107 -19.20 8.47 -4.61
N HIS A 108 -19.49 8.93 -3.38
CA HIS A 108 -20.24 10.15 -3.14
C HIS A 108 -19.53 11.40 -3.68
N VAL A 109 -18.21 11.51 -3.46
CA VAL A 109 -17.40 12.61 -3.99
C VAL A 109 -17.42 12.59 -5.52
N ALA A 110 -17.31 11.42 -6.16
CA ALA A 110 -17.40 11.30 -7.61
C ALA A 110 -18.75 11.81 -8.15
N MET A 111 -19.87 11.38 -7.55
CA MET A 111 -21.21 11.77 -8.02
C MET A 111 -21.55 13.24 -7.80
N LEU A 112 -21.08 13.85 -6.70
CA LEU A 112 -21.47 15.20 -6.32
C LEU A 112 -20.44 16.28 -6.67
N ALA A 113 -19.16 15.93 -6.76
CA ALA A 113 -18.09 16.87 -7.14
C ALA A 113 -17.52 16.62 -8.55
N GLY A 114 -17.75 15.43 -9.12
CA GLY A 114 -17.26 15.10 -10.46
C GLY A 114 -15.75 14.89 -10.52
N ILE A 115 -15.13 14.51 -9.40
CA ILE A 115 -13.71 14.22 -9.26
C ILE A 115 -13.52 12.80 -8.73
N TYR A 116 -12.42 12.16 -9.09
CA TYR A 116 -12.02 10.91 -8.44
C TYR A 116 -11.29 11.19 -7.12
N GLU A 117 -11.14 10.14 -6.31
CA GLU A 117 -10.46 10.21 -5.02
C GLU A 117 -9.05 10.81 -5.16
N ASP A 118 -8.72 11.71 -4.23
CA ASP A 118 -7.42 12.36 -4.20
C ASP A 118 -6.33 11.37 -3.72
N PRO A 119 -5.31 11.04 -4.53
CA PRO A 119 -4.25 10.13 -4.11
C PRO A 119 -3.52 10.57 -2.84
N SER A 120 -3.47 11.87 -2.55
CA SER A 120 -2.84 12.40 -1.33
C SER A 120 -3.58 12.02 -0.05
N ALA A 121 -4.84 11.56 -0.14
CA ALA A 121 -5.61 11.05 0.99
C ALA A 121 -4.96 9.83 1.67
N ILE A 122 -4.00 9.17 1.01
CA ILE A 122 -3.14 8.14 1.59
C ILE A 122 -2.43 8.61 2.86
N MET A 123 -2.04 9.89 2.92
CA MET A 123 -1.38 10.49 4.09
C MET A 123 -2.31 10.66 5.29
N LYS A 124 -3.63 10.54 5.08
CA LYS A 124 -4.67 10.53 6.10
C LYS A 124 -5.24 9.12 6.32
N GLY A 125 -4.56 8.09 5.82
CA GLY A 125 -5.03 6.71 5.87
C GLY A 125 -6.39 6.52 5.18
N TRP A 126 -6.65 7.32 4.14
CA TRP A 126 -7.90 7.32 3.37
C TRP A 126 -9.17 7.72 4.13
N LYS A 127 -9.03 8.20 5.37
CA LYS A 127 -10.16 8.58 6.23
C LYS A 127 -10.75 9.95 5.92
N ALA A 128 -10.02 10.79 5.19
CA ALA A 128 -10.46 12.15 4.88
C ALA A 128 -9.78 12.66 3.62
N ASN A 129 -10.51 13.48 2.85
CA ASN A 129 -9.92 14.30 1.80
C ASN A 129 -9.02 15.37 2.43
N PRO A 130 -7.72 15.40 2.10
CA PRO A 130 -6.77 16.34 2.67
C PRO A 130 -6.93 17.75 2.10
N VAL A 131 -7.57 17.87 0.94
CA VAL A 131 -7.82 19.13 0.23
C VAL A 131 -9.33 19.39 0.17
N HIS A 132 -9.72 20.66 0.23
CA HIS A 132 -11.11 21.08 0.05
C HIS A 132 -11.53 20.90 -1.41
N PHE A 133 -12.78 20.52 -1.63
CA PHE A 133 -13.36 20.38 -2.96
C PHE A 133 -14.75 21.01 -3.00
N ASP A 134 -15.15 21.41 -4.20
CA ASP A 134 -16.45 21.99 -4.49
C ASP A 134 -17.42 20.91 -5.01
N SER A 135 -18.72 21.09 -4.82
CA SER A 135 -19.74 20.09 -5.17
C SER A 135 -21.07 20.71 -5.56
N VAL A 136 -21.96 19.89 -6.13
CA VAL A 136 -23.36 20.24 -6.44
C VAL A 136 -24.08 20.77 -5.19
N ILE A 137 -23.77 20.25 -4.01
CA ILE A 137 -24.33 20.71 -2.73
C ILE A 137 -23.82 22.13 -2.43
N ASN A 138 -22.53 22.41 -2.61
CA ASN A 138 -21.96 23.74 -2.37
C ASN A 138 -22.52 24.79 -3.34
N GLN A 139 -22.70 24.43 -4.62
CA GLN A 139 -23.22 25.31 -5.66
C GLN A 139 -24.76 25.45 -5.67
N SER A 140 -25.47 24.69 -4.82
CA SER A 140 -26.93 24.77 -4.71
C SER A 140 -27.39 26.12 -4.14
N SER A 141 -28.64 26.51 -4.45
CA SER A 141 -29.28 27.65 -3.81
C SER A 141 -29.59 27.36 -2.33
N ASN A 142 -30.11 26.16 -2.08
CA ASN A 142 -30.26 25.55 -0.76
C ASN A 142 -30.10 24.04 -0.93
N ALA A 143 -29.49 23.39 0.07
CA ALA A 143 -29.40 21.94 0.15
C ALA A 143 -29.99 21.45 1.47
N TRP A 144 -30.85 20.45 1.40
CA TRP A 144 -31.29 19.67 2.56
C TRP A 144 -30.80 18.24 2.42
N CYS A 145 -30.00 17.80 3.38
CA CYS A 145 -29.31 16.52 3.34
C CYS A 145 -29.67 15.68 4.58
N TRP A 146 -30.01 14.41 4.35
CA TRP A 146 -30.33 13.45 5.41
C TRP A 146 -29.55 12.15 5.24
N GLY A 147 -29.00 11.63 6.33
CA GLY A 147 -28.34 10.32 6.35
C GLY A 147 -27.13 10.23 7.28
N SER A 148 -26.09 9.52 6.85
CA SER A 148 -24.91 9.21 7.68
C SER A 148 -24.09 10.46 7.98
N PRO A 149 -23.63 10.66 9.24
CA PRO A 149 -22.71 11.73 9.57
C PRO A 149 -21.37 11.61 8.82
N ASP A 150 -20.93 10.40 8.44
CA ASP A 150 -19.66 10.20 7.75
C ASP A 150 -19.71 10.66 6.28
N ILE A 151 -20.90 10.66 5.68
CA ILE A 151 -21.12 11.09 4.28
C ILE A 151 -21.62 12.53 4.19
N LEU A 152 -22.45 13.00 5.12
CA LEU A 152 -22.99 14.36 5.02
C LEU A 152 -21.92 15.42 5.34
N ASN A 153 -21.12 15.17 6.38
CA ASN A 153 -20.17 16.16 6.90
C ASN A 153 -19.04 16.51 5.90
N ILE A 154 -18.74 15.65 4.91
CA ILE A 154 -17.71 15.95 3.91
C ILE A 154 -18.12 17.08 2.95
N PHE A 155 -19.42 17.35 2.77
CA PHE A 155 -19.94 18.34 1.81
C PHE A 155 -20.19 19.73 2.41
N ASN A 156 -20.12 19.88 3.74
CA ASN A 156 -20.29 21.17 4.43
C ASN A 156 -19.16 21.52 5.39
N LYS A 157 -17.91 21.32 4.98
CA LYS A 157 -16.73 21.66 5.81
C LYS A 157 -16.65 23.16 6.16
N ASP A 158 -17.19 24.02 5.30
CA ASP A 158 -17.13 25.48 5.46
C ASP A 158 -18.32 26.04 6.26
N ASN A 159 -19.22 25.17 6.78
CA ASN A 159 -20.42 25.55 7.53
C ASN A 159 -21.28 26.60 6.80
N LEU A 160 -21.51 26.38 5.50
CA LEU A 160 -22.33 27.26 4.68
C LEU A 160 -23.79 27.21 5.14
N SER A 161 -24.40 28.37 5.34
CA SER A 161 -25.72 28.51 5.97
C SER A 161 -26.88 27.98 5.14
N HIS A 162 -26.71 27.85 3.82
CA HIS A 162 -27.71 27.31 2.90
C HIS A 162 -27.68 25.78 2.78
N ILE A 163 -26.74 25.12 3.48
CA ILE A 163 -26.65 23.67 3.56
C ILE A 163 -27.18 23.22 4.92
N HIS A 164 -28.28 22.47 4.91
CA HIS A 164 -28.96 21.97 6.08
C HIS A 164 -28.77 20.45 6.17
N MET A 165 -28.19 19.96 7.26
CA MET A 165 -27.91 18.53 7.45
C MET A 165 -28.61 18.03 8.70
N ASP A 166 -29.32 16.90 8.60
CA ASP A 166 -29.85 16.15 9.73
C ASP A 166 -29.32 14.71 9.65
N THR A 167 -28.60 14.28 10.69
CA THR A 167 -27.91 12.98 10.75
C THR A 167 -28.42 12.18 11.94
N TYR A 168 -28.58 10.88 11.77
CA TYR A 168 -28.74 9.97 12.91
C TYR A 168 -27.42 9.85 13.70
N ASN A 169 -27.49 9.33 14.94
CA ASN A 169 -26.29 9.11 15.76
C ASN A 169 -25.42 7.99 15.13
N ALA A 170 -24.12 8.21 15.01
CA ALA A 170 -23.17 7.26 14.44
C ALA A 170 -23.17 5.90 15.19
N GLU A 171 -23.53 5.89 16.47
CA GLU A 171 -23.66 4.66 17.27
C GLU A 171 -24.79 3.73 16.79
N LEU A 172 -25.71 4.22 15.94
CA LEU A 172 -26.80 3.43 15.35
C LEU A 172 -26.37 2.70 14.06
N GLU A 173 -25.14 2.91 13.56
CA GLU A 173 -24.55 2.19 12.43
C GLU A 173 -23.95 0.85 12.87
N ASP A 174 -24.71 0.03 13.60
CA ASP A 174 -24.28 -1.32 14.02
C ASP A 174 -24.68 -2.37 12.97
N PHE A 175 -23.67 -2.93 12.30
CA PHE A 175 -23.82 -3.95 11.26
C PHE A 175 -24.37 -5.31 11.76
N GLY A 176 -24.53 -5.48 13.07
CA GLY A 176 -25.03 -6.70 13.71
C GLY A 176 -26.52 -6.70 14.08
N GLU A 177 -27.27 -5.63 13.84
CA GLU A 177 -28.69 -5.53 14.20
C GLU A 177 -29.64 -6.24 13.20
N GLU A 178 -30.80 -6.69 13.69
CA GLU A 178 -31.78 -7.47 12.90
C GLU A 178 -32.59 -6.64 11.86
N ASP A 179 -32.72 -5.32 12.02
CA ASP A 179 -33.48 -4.43 11.09
C ASP A 179 -32.55 -3.43 10.38
N THR A 180 -31.87 -3.90 9.34
CA THR A 180 -30.98 -3.09 8.48
C THR A 180 -31.66 -1.91 7.79
N GLY A 181 -33.00 -1.90 7.71
CA GLY A 181 -33.76 -0.83 7.05
C GLY A 181 -34.14 0.32 7.98
N LEU A 182 -33.75 0.27 9.25
CA LEU A 182 -34.10 1.28 10.26
C LEU A 182 -33.61 2.69 9.88
N LEU A 183 -32.36 2.80 9.44
CA LEU A 183 -31.73 4.09 9.09
C LEU A 183 -32.36 4.67 7.81
N ASP A 184 -32.71 3.83 6.84
CA ASP A 184 -33.44 4.26 5.64
C ASP A 184 -34.82 4.84 6.01
N LYS A 185 -35.58 4.13 6.86
CA LYS A 185 -36.87 4.62 7.37
C LYS A 185 -36.72 5.95 8.10
N TRP A 186 -35.65 6.11 8.89
CA TRP A 186 -35.36 7.37 9.57
C TRP A 186 -35.23 8.52 8.57
N VAL A 187 -34.44 8.33 7.51
CA VAL A 187 -34.25 9.35 6.44
C VAL A 187 -35.58 9.71 5.79
N PHE A 188 -36.37 8.72 5.36
CA PHE A 188 -37.67 8.97 4.73
C PHE A 188 -38.68 9.65 5.66
N ASN A 189 -38.69 9.30 6.95
CA ASN A 189 -39.54 9.93 7.95
C ASN A 189 -39.16 11.40 8.13
N LYS A 190 -37.86 11.72 8.21
CA LYS A 190 -37.37 13.09 8.31
C LYS A 190 -37.72 13.95 7.10
N VAL A 191 -37.60 13.39 5.90
CA VAL A 191 -37.99 14.07 4.66
C VAL A 191 -39.50 14.33 4.64
N SER A 192 -40.30 13.36 5.06
CA SER A 192 -41.76 13.50 5.14
C SER A 192 -42.17 14.56 6.18
N GLU A 193 -41.54 14.55 7.36
CA GLU A 193 -41.74 15.55 8.41
C GLU A 193 -41.40 16.96 7.91
N PHE A 194 -40.24 17.10 7.26
CA PHE A 194 -39.79 18.36 6.65
C PHE A 194 -40.80 18.88 5.62
N LEU A 195 -41.24 18.04 4.68
CA LEU A 195 -42.21 18.46 3.65
C LEU A 195 -43.54 18.89 4.27
N LEU A 196 -44.08 18.12 5.21
CA LEU A 196 -45.40 18.37 5.79
C LEU A 196 -45.41 19.49 6.85
N THR A 197 -44.26 19.76 7.49
CA THR A 197 -44.16 20.72 8.58
C THR A 197 -43.43 21.97 8.13
N ASP A 198 -42.21 21.84 7.62
CA ASP A 198 -41.37 23.00 7.30
C ASP A 198 -41.76 23.65 5.98
N VAL A 199 -42.18 22.87 4.97
CA VAL A 199 -42.60 23.42 3.67
C VAL A 199 -44.09 23.79 3.70
N VAL A 200 -44.98 22.84 4.00
CA VAL A 200 -46.43 23.09 3.94
C VAL A 200 -46.92 24.07 5.01
N LYS A 201 -46.43 23.97 6.25
CA LYS A 201 -46.82 24.88 7.35
C LYS A 201 -45.87 26.05 7.52
N CYS A 202 -45.08 26.36 6.48
CA CYS A 202 -44.17 27.48 6.53
C CYS A 202 -44.92 28.79 6.75
N HIS A 203 -44.49 29.56 7.74
CA HIS A 203 -45.02 30.90 8.03
C HIS A 203 -44.01 32.02 7.81
N LYS A 204 -42.72 31.69 7.63
CA LYS A 204 -41.63 32.66 7.50
C LYS A 204 -40.55 32.16 6.53
N ASP A 205 -40.09 33.06 5.65
CA ASP A 205 -39.02 32.82 4.67
C ASP A 205 -39.29 31.60 3.75
N CYS A 206 -40.54 31.41 3.35
CA CYS A 206 -41.01 30.21 2.63
C CYS A 206 -40.56 30.17 1.16
N ASP A 207 -40.27 31.33 0.57
CA ASP A 207 -39.82 31.44 -0.82
C ASP A 207 -38.57 30.60 -1.09
N LYS A 208 -37.71 30.39 -0.07
CA LYS A 208 -36.50 29.57 -0.17
C LYS A 208 -36.77 28.14 -0.63
N PHE A 209 -37.97 27.58 -0.39
CA PHE A 209 -38.31 26.23 -0.83
C PHE A 209 -38.68 26.15 -2.32
N HIS A 210 -39.06 27.28 -2.92
CA HIS A 210 -39.57 27.37 -4.29
C HIS A 210 -38.59 27.98 -5.30
N VAL A 211 -37.39 28.40 -4.86
CA VAL A 211 -36.34 28.91 -5.75
C VAL A 211 -35.76 27.81 -6.63
N VAL A 212 -35.23 28.22 -7.79
CA VAL A 212 -34.44 27.37 -8.68
C VAL A 212 -33.11 27.05 -8.01
N GLY A 213 -32.61 25.82 -8.18
CA GLY A 213 -31.30 25.40 -7.67
C GLY A 213 -31.36 24.67 -6.32
N ASN A 214 -32.55 24.26 -5.86
CA ASN A 214 -32.69 23.53 -4.61
C ASN A 214 -32.32 22.04 -4.77
N VAL A 215 -31.57 21.51 -3.81
CA VAL A 215 -31.13 20.11 -3.77
C VAL A 215 -31.66 19.42 -2.50
N PHE A 216 -32.22 18.24 -2.66
CA PHE A 216 -32.62 17.34 -1.58
C PHE A 216 -31.80 16.07 -1.72
N PHE A 217 -30.88 15.81 -0.79
CA PHE A 217 -29.98 14.67 -0.82
C PHE A 217 -30.33 13.67 0.28
N LEU A 218 -30.70 12.46 -0.11
CA LEU A 218 -31.08 11.37 0.79
C LEU A 218 -30.06 10.25 0.66
N HIS A 219 -29.26 10.06 1.70
CA HIS A 219 -28.29 8.98 1.80
C HIS A 219 -28.90 7.80 2.58
N LEU A 220 -29.01 6.64 1.93
CA LEU A 220 -29.71 5.46 2.42
C LEU A 220 -28.70 4.32 2.63
N LEU A 221 -28.31 4.08 3.89
CA LEU A 221 -27.23 3.16 4.30
C LEU A 221 -27.69 1.68 4.42
N GLY A 222 -28.99 1.42 4.49
CA GLY A 222 -29.50 0.11 4.92
C GLY A 222 -29.16 -1.04 3.96
N ILE A 223 -29.04 -0.77 2.66
CA ILE A 223 -28.68 -1.79 1.65
C ILE A 223 -27.22 -2.23 1.82
N ASP A 224 -26.28 -1.30 1.98
CA ASP A 224 -24.87 -1.61 2.27
C ASP A 224 -24.73 -2.42 3.57
N THR A 225 -25.42 -1.98 4.63
CA THR A 225 -25.47 -2.68 5.92
C THR A 225 -25.94 -4.13 5.76
N ALA A 226 -27.02 -4.34 5.00
CA ALA A 226 -27.51 -5.68 4.69
C ALA A 226 -26.53 -6.48 3.82
N GLY A 227 -25.79 -5.82 2.92
CA GLY A 227 -24.78 -6.43 2.06
C GLY A 227 -23.59 -6.96 2.85
N HIS A 228 -23.08 -6.20 3.83
CA HIS A 228 -22.01 -6.65 4.73
C HIS A 228 -22.49 -7.77 5.65
N GLY A 229 -23.62 -7.58 6.33
CA GLY A 229 -24.14 -8.50 7.34
C GLY A 229 -24.65 -9.82 6.76
N TYR A 230 -25.48 -9.75 5.71
CA TYR A 230 -26.26 -10.89 5.20
C TYR A 230 -25.90 -11.32 3.78
N LYS A 231 -25.13 -10.52 3.05
CA LYS A 231 -24.66 -10.77 1.67
C LYS A 231 -25.71 -10.47 0.59
N PRO A 232 -25.32 -10.09 -0.64
CA PRO A 232 -26.25 -9.57 -1.66
C PRO A 232 -27.34 -10.52 -2.19
N HIS A 233 -27.20 -11.84 -1.95
CA HIS A 233 -28.19 -12.84 -2.35
C HIS A 233 -29.18 -13.21 -1.24
N SER A 234 -29.06 -12.59 -0.06
CA SER A 234 -29.92 -12.85 1.10
C SER A 234 -31.32 -12.26 0.96
N ASN A 235 -32.26 -12.79 1.75
CA ASN A 235 -33.61 -12.24 1.81
C ASN A 235 -33.63 -10.86 2.46
N GLU A 236 -32.73 -10.61 3.41
CA GLU A 236 -32.56 -9.36 4.14
C GLU A 236 -32.16 -8.24 3.17
N TYR A 237 -31.14 -8.47 2.34
CA TYR A 237 -30.70 -7.53 1.30
C TYR A 237 -31.81 -7.26 0.28
N ILE A 238 -32.51 -8.29 -0.19
CA ILE A 238 -33.62 -8.15 -1.16
C ILE A 238 -34.80 -7.39 -0.55
N LYS A 239 -35.17 -7.67 0.71
CA LYS A 239 -36.24 -6.95 1.41
C LYS A 239 -35.88 -5.49 1.62
N ASN A 240 -34.61 -5.17 1.91
CA ASN A 240 -34.17 -3.79 2.06
C ASN A 240 -34.27 -3.03 0.72
N ILE A 241 -33.89 -3.65 -0.41
CA ILE A 241 -34.12 -3.10 -1.76
C ILE A 241 -35.60 -2.78 -1.99
N GLN A 242 -36.49 -3.72 -1.69
CA GLN A 242 -37.94 -3.54 -1.87
C GLN A 242 -38.50 -2.43 -0.97
N LEU A 243 -37.99 -2.33 0.26
CA LEU A 243 -38.34 -1.27 1.19
C LEU A 243 -37.95 0.10 0.65
N VAL A 244 -36.71 0.23 0.15
CA VAL A 244 -36.22 1.48 -0.43
C VAL A 244 -37.05 1.87 -1.66
N ASP A 245 -37.33 0.93 -2.58
CA ASP A 245 -38.15 1.20 -3.77
C ASP A 245 -39.56 1.73 -3.43
N ASP A 246 -40.25 1.14 -2.44
CA ASP A 246 -41.57 1.62 -2.00
C ASP A 246 -41.51 3.01 -1.34
N HIS A 247 -40.47 3.30 -0.56
CA HIS A 247 -40.33 4.62 0.06
C HIS A 247 -39.87 5.70 -0.92
N VAL A 248 -39.06 5.36 -1.93
CA VAL A 248 -38.72 6.25 -3.06
C VAL A 248 -40.00 6.64 -3.80
N ARG A 249 -40.91 5.68 -4.05
CA ARG A 249 -42.23 5.95 -4.64
C ARG A 249 -43.03 6.95 -3.81
N LYS A 250 -43.27 6.64 -2.53
CA LYS A 250 -44.06 7.48 -1.60
C LYS A 250 -43.48 8.90 -1.47
N THR A 251 -42.16 8.99 -1.36
CA THR A 251 -41.46 10.29 -1.26
C THR A 251 -41.63 11.08 -2.55
N SER A 252 -41.49 10.45 -3.71
CA SER A 252 -41.68 11.10 -5.02
C SER A 252 -43.11 11.61 -5.20
N GLU A 253 -44.11 10.81 -4.82
CA GLU A 253 -45.52 11.20 -4.81
C GLU A 253 -45.75 12.41 -3.90
N LEU A 254 -45.19 12.39 -2.68
CA LEU A 254 -45.31 13.48 -1.71
C LEU A 254 -44.67 14.80 -2.20
N PHE A 255 -43.48 14.74 -2.82
CA PHE A 255 -42.87 15.92 -3.44
C PHE A 255 -43.79 16.53 -4.51
N ASN A 256 -44.41 15.69 -5.35
CA ASN A 256 -45.33 16.17 -6.38
C ASN A 256 -46.62 16.76 -5.77
N GLU A 257 -47.14 16.16 -4.69
CA GLU A 257 -48.32 16.63 -3.97
C GLU A 257 -48.09 17.97 -3.25
N VAL A 258 -46.91 18.16 -2.64
CA VAL A 258 -46.58 19.37 -1.86
C VAL A 258 -46.28 20.56 -2.76
N PHE A 259 -45.48 20.37 -3.82
CA PHE A 259 -45.03 21.50 -4.65
C PHE A 259 -45.97 21.82 -5.82
N GLN A 260 -46.68 20.83 -6.38
CA GLN A 260 -47.71 20.98 -7.42
C GLN A 260 -47.33 21.80 -8.67
N ASP A 261 -46.03 22.00 -8.93
CA ASP A 261 -45.53 22.79 -10.06
C ASP A 261 -44.91 21.92 -11.17
N HIS A 262 -44.79 20.62 -10.94
CA HIS A 262 -44.11 19.66 -11.81
C HIS A 262 -42.68 20.05 -12.18
N GLN A 263 -41.97 20.79 -11.31
CA GLN A 263 -40.60 21.26 -11.54
C GLN A 263 -39.55 20.53 -10.68
N THR A 264 -39.82 19.26 -10.33
CA THR A 264 -38.91 18.40 -9.57
C THR A 264 -38.31 17.33 -10.47
N ALA A 265 -36.98 17.27 -10.52
CA ALA A 265 -36.22 16.16 -11.10
C ALA A 265 -35.83 15.16 -10.00
N PHE A 266 -35.98 13.87 -10.27
CA PHE A 266 -35.63 12.80 -9.35
C PHE A 266 -34.52 11.94 -9.93
N VAL A 267 -33.53 11.60 -9.11
CA VAL A 267 -32.40 10.75 -9.46
C VAL A 267 -32.23 9.70 -8.38
N PHE A 268 -32.19 8.42 -8.78
CA PHE A 268 -31.88 7.29 -7.93
C PHE A 268 -30.60 6.61 -8.42
N THR A 269 -29.64 6.42 -7.52
CA THR A 269 -28.37 5.77 -7.84
C THR A 269 -27.71 5.13 -6.61
N SER A 270 -26.50 4.62 -6.79
CA SER A 270 -25.62 4.10 -5.74
C SER A 270 -24.21 4.66 -5.92
N ASP A 271 -23.47 4.76 -4.82
CA ASP A 271 -22.05 5.11 -4.78
C ASP A 271 -21.13 3.96 -5.19
N HIS A 272 -21.47 2.73 -4.82
CA HIS A 272 -20.82 1.50 -5.29
C HIS A 272 -21.78 0.29 -5.24
N GLY A 273 -21.28 -0.86 -5.65
CA GLY A 273 -21.93 -2.14 -5.44
C GLY A 273 -21.27 -2.98 -4.34
N MET A 274 -21.45 -4.29 -4.39
CA MET A 274 -21.04 -5.23 -3.34
C MET A 274 -20.70 -6.60 -3.93
N THR A 275 -19.57 -7.18 -3.52
CA THR A 275 -19.19 -8.55 -3.89
C THR A 275 -20.12 -9.60 -3.28
N ASP A 276 -20.11 -10.82 -3.83
CA ASP A 276 -20.95 -11.92 -3.32
C ASP A 276 -20.67 -12.32 -1.87
N TRP A 277 -19.47 -12.05 -1.36
CA TRP A 277 -19.11 -12.27 0.04
C TRP A 277 -19.31 -11.04 0.93
N GLY A 278 -20.01 -10.00 0.45
CA GLY A 278 -20.41 -8.83 1.24
C GLY A 278 -19.21 -8.00 1.67
N SER A 279 -18.41 -7.60 0.69
CA SER A 279 -17.30 -6.66 0.79
C SER A 279 -17.29 -5.78 -0.45
N HIS A 280 -16.70 -4.60 -0.35
CA HIS A 280 -16.40 -3.71 -1.47
C HIS A 280 -14.99 -3.11 -1.30
N GLY A 281 -14.61 -2.14 -2.12
CA GLY A 281 -13.30 -1.48 -2.13
C GLY A 281 -12.36 -1.90 -3.27
N ALA A 282 -12.73 -2.94 -4.03
CA ALA A 282 -11.99 -3.48 -5.17
C ALA A 282 -12.71 -3.26 -6.52
N GLY A 283 -12.15 -3.81 -7.58
CA GLY A 283 -12.53 -3.51 -8.97
C GLY A 283 -13.42 -4.54 -9.66
N SER A 284 -14.16 -5.39 -8.93
CA SER A 284 -15.08 -6.32 -9.60
C SER A 284 -16.28 -5.58 -10.19
N ALA A 285 -16.88 -6.12 -11.26
CA ALA A 285 -18.07 -5.53 -11.87
C ALA A 285 -19.23 -5.38 -10.86
N HIS A 286 -19.35 -6.32 -9.91
CA HIS A 286 -20.34 -6.25 -8.83
C HIS A 286 -20.14 -5.07 -7.88
N GLU A 287 -18.92 -4.52 -7.79
CA GLU A 287 -18.59 -3.35 -7.00
C GLU A 287 -18.63 -2.06 -7.84
N THR A 288 -18.22 -2.15 -9.12
CA THR A 288 -18.04 -0.96 -9.95
C THR A 288 -19.27 -0.52 -10.73
N GLU A 289 -20.30 -1.36 -10.80
CA GLU A 289 -21.55 -1.06 -11.51
C GLU A 289 -22.66 -0.69 -10.52
N ALA A 290 -23.03 0.60 -10.50
CA ALA A 290 -24.16 1.13 -9.74
C ALA A 290 -25.36 1.39 -10.65
N PRO A 291 -26.62 1.15 -10.21
CA PRO A 291 -27.79 1.50 -11.01
C PRO A 291 -27.92 3.03 -11.10
N LEU A 292 -28.49 3.51 -12.20
CA LEU A 292 -28.85 4.92 -12.39
C LEU A 292 -30.23 5.00 -13.01
N VAL A 293 -31.18 5.64 -12.34
CA VAL A 293 -32.56 5.83 -12.81
C VAL A 293 -32.98 7.27 -12.56
N MET A 294 -33.58 7.93 -13.56
CA MET A 294 -33.99 9.33 -13.49
C MET A 294 -35.41 9.52 -14.01
N TRP A 295 -36.18 10.42 -13.42
CA TRP A 295 -37.53 10.77 -13.86
C TRP A 295 -37.95 12.18 -13.41
N GLY A 296 -39.08 12.66 -13.90
CA GLY A 296 -39.64 13.96 -13.54
C GLY A 296 -39.21 15.09 -14.49
N ALA A 297 -39.15 16.31 -13.97
CA ALA A 297 -38.93 17.52 -14.75
C ALA A 297 -37.58 17.48 -15.49
N GLY A 298 -37.62 17.73 -16.80
CA GLY A 298 -36.41 17.80 -17.63
C GLY A 298 -35.76 16.48 -17.97
N VAL A 299 -36.25 15.34 -17.47
CA VAL A 299 -35.71 14.02 -17.81
C VAL A 299 -36.31 13.53 -19.12
N LYS A 300 -35.46 13.02 -20.01
CA LYS A 300 -35.89 12.37 -21.24
C LYS A 300 -36.37 10.97 -20.92
N ALA A 301 -37.62 10.64 -21.27
CA ALA A 301 -38.09 9.27 -21.19
C ALA A 301 -37.46 8.45 -22.33
N ASP A 302 -36.62 7.48 -21.98
CA ASP A 302 -35.96 6.59 -22.93
C ASP A 302 -35.77 5.21 -22.29
N PRO A 303 -36.43 4.15 -22.79
CA PRO A 303 -36.28 2.81 -22.25
C PRO A 303 -34.93 2.18 -22.61
N GLN A 304 -34.10 2.81 -23.45
CA GLN A 304 -32.77 2.30 -23.77
C GLN A 304 -31.77 2.57 -22.64
N ARG A 305 -30.94 1.58 -22.32
CA ARG A 305 -29.84 1.68 -21.35
C ARG A 305 -28.81 2.72 -21.81
N GLN A 306 -28.45 3.64 -20.92
CA GLN A 306 -27.47 4.71 -21.17
C GLN A 306 -26.41 4.74 -20.08
N ASP A 307 -25.27 4.07 -20.27
CA ASP A 307 -24.22 4.04 -19.26
C ASP A 307 -23.43 5.35 -19.19
N VAL A 308 -22.96 5.69 -17.98
CA VAL A 308 -22.19 6.90 -17.68
C VAL A 308 -21.00 6.60 -16.78
N ARG A 309 -19.99 7.47 -16.76
CA ARG A 309 -19.00 7.46 -15.68
C ARG A 309 -19.63 8.10 -14.45
N GLN A 310 -19.33 7.62 -13.26
CA GLN A 310 -19.93 8.17 -12.04
C GLN A 310 -19.68 9.69 -11.86
N ILE A 311 -18.52 10.19 -12.28
CA ILE A 311 -18.19 11.63 -12.26
C ILE A 311 -19.02 12.49 -13.23
N ASP A 312 -19.65 11.88 -14.24
CA ASP A 312 -20.51 12.57 -15.20
C ASP A 312 -21.86 12.98 -14.58
N ILE A 313 -22.20 12.40 -13.42
CA ILE A 313 -23.42 12.72 -12.66
C ILE A 313 -23.36 14.15 -12.13
N ALA A 314 -22.24 14.62 -11.58
CA ALA A 314 -22.15 15.96 -10.99
C ALA A 314 -22.54 17.11 -11.95
N PRO A 315 -21.97 17.20 -13.17
CA PRO A 315 -22.38 18.25 -14.12
C PRO A 315 -23.79 17.99 -14.68
N LEU A 316 -24.29 16.74 -14.71
CA LEU A 316 -25.68 16.44 -15.06
C LEU A 316 -26.67 17.00 -14.03
N LEU A 317 -26.43 16.75 -12.74
CA LEU A 317 -27.23 17.28 -11.64
C LEU A 317 -27.26 18.81 -11.68
N SER A 318 -26.10 19.42 -11.90
CA SER A 318 -25.98 20.88 -12.06
C SER A 318 -26.84 21.41 -13.22
N SER A 319 -26.96 20.64 -14.30
CA SER A 319 -27.70 20.99 -15.51
C SER A 319 -29.21 20.91 -15.34
N PHE A 320 -29.73 19.97 -14.53
CA PHE A 320 -31.17 19.87 -14.26
C PHE A 320 -31.73 21.13 -13.59
N ILE A 321 -30.96 21.74 -12.69
CA ILE A 321 -31.42 22.85 -11.84
C ILE A 321 -30.69 24.17 -12.10
N GLY A 322 -29.80 24.23 -13.10
CA GLY A 322 -29.23 25.49 -13.59
C GLY A 322 -28.28 26.15 -12.61
N ILE A 323 -27.59 25.36 -11.78
CA ILE A 323 -26.56 25.86 -10.85
C ILE A 323 -25.19 25.82 -11.51
N ASN A 324 -24.18 26.34 -10.81
CA ASN A 324 -22.82 26.24 -11.29
C ASN A 324 -22.32 24.80 -11.29
N ILE A 325 -21.49 24.48 -12.28
CA ILE A 325 -20.79 23.20 -12.34
C ILE A 325 -19.66 23.24 -11.28
N PRO A 326 -19.48 22.17 -10.47
CA PRO A 326 -18.41 22.13 -9.48
C PRO A 326 -17.05 22.43 -10.12
N SER A 327 -16.28 23.33 -9.51
CA SER A 327 -15.09 23.93 -10.12
C SER A 327 -14.06 22.93 -10.66
N ASN A 328 -13.81 21.82 -9.95
CA ASN A 328 -12.83 20.79 -10.32
C ASN A 328 -13.44 19.61 -11.11
N SER A 329 -14.72 19.68 -11.50
CA SER A 329 -15.41 18.58 -12.17
C SER A 329 -14.71 18.18 -13.47
N LEU A 330 -14.39 16.89 -13.61
CA LEU A 330 -13.89 16.24 -14.84
C LEU A 330 -15.00 15.54 -15.63
N GLY A 331 -16.25 15.64 -15.16
CA GLY A 331 -17.41 15.02 -15.78
C GLY A 331 -17.79 15.66 -17.11
N ILE A 332 -18.28 14.86 -18.04
CA ILE A 332 -18.87 15.31 -19.31
C ILE A 332 -20.37 15.07 -19.22
N VAL A 333 -21.18 16.11 -19.45
CA VAL A 333 -22.65 15.99 -19.28
C VAL A 333 -23.24 14.93 -20.24
N PRO A 334 -23.93 13.90 -19.73
CA PRO A 334 -24.59 12.90 -20.55
C PRO A 334 -25.93 13.44 -21.06
N LEU A 335 -25.88 14.26 -22.11
CA LEU A 335 -27.03 14.99 -22.68
C LEU A 335 -28.25 14.13 -23.03
N LYS A 336 -28.07 12.82 -23.23
CA LYS A 336 -29.15 11.90 -23.56
C LYS A 336 -30.19 11.75 -22.44
N TYR A 337 -29.86 12.10 -21.20
CA TYR A 337 -30.78 12.13 -20.06
C TYR A 337 -31.69 13.38 -20.04
N LEU A 338 -31.36 14.42 -20.80
CA LEU A 338 -32.04 15.72 -20.75
C LEU A 338 -33.10 15.85 -21.85
N ASN A 339 -34.30 16.29 -21.48
CA ASN A 339 -35.41 16.59 -22.38
C ASN A 339 -35.59 18.10 -22.56
N VAL A 340 -34.65 18.73 -23.25
CA VAL A 340 -34.68 20.16 -23.57
C VAL A 340 -34.35 20.37 -25.05
N PRO A 341 -34.73 21.51 -25.65
CA PRO A 341 -34.39 21.82 -27.03
C PRO A 341 -32.87 21.78 -27.29
N ASP A 342 -32.48 21.48 -28.54
CA ASP A 342 -31.07 21.43 -28.97
C ASP A 342 -30.30 22.73 -28.61
N GLU A 343 -30.98 23.87 -28.59
CA GLU A 343 -30.43 25.16 -28.11
C GLU A 343 -29.91 25.07 -26.68
N ILE A 344 -30.73 24.62 -25.73
CA ILE A 344 -30.37 24.47 -24.32
C ILE A 344 -29.34 23.35 -24.15
N LEU A 345 -29.48 22.23 -24.87
CA LEU A 345 -28.46 21.16 -24.85
C LEU A 345 -27.07 21.67 -25.26
N SER A 346 -27.02 22.54 -26.26
CA SER A 346 -25.77 23.14 -26.72
C SER A 346 -25.20 24.16 -25.73
N GLU A 347 -26.05 24.93 -25.04
CA GLU A 347 -25.65 25.81 -23.94
C GLU A 347 -25.02 25.00 -22.81
N ILE A 348 -25.69 23.94 -22.36
CA ILE A 348 -25.21 23.06 -21.27
C ILE A 348 -23.85 22.44 -21.63
N GLN A 349 -23.71 21.90 -22.84
CA GLN A 349 -22.46 21.28 -23.28
C GLN A 349 -21.34 22.31 -23.43
N LEU A 350 -21.64 23.53 -23.88
CA LEU A 350 -20.69 24.62 -23.95
C LEU A 350 -20.23 25.04 -22.54
N SER A 351 -21.15 25.26 -21.60
CA SER A 351 -20.83 25.59 -20.20
C SER A 351 -19.95 24.52 -19.53
N ASN A 352 -20.26 23.24 -19.73
CA ASN A 352 -19.41 22.14 -19.22
C ASN A 352 -18.01 22.16 -19.83
N THR A 353 -17.90 22.44 -21.13
CA THR A 353 -16.59 22.54 -21.82
C THR A 353 -15.80 23.75 -21.34
N LEU A 354 -16.47 24.88 -21.08
CA LEU A 354 -15.84 26.07 -20.52
C LEU A 354 -15.36 25.83 -19.08
N GLN A 355 -16.09 25.06 -18.26
CA GLN A 355 -15.64 24.74 -16.90
C GLN A 355 -14.36 23.88 -16.92
N LEU A 356 -14.31 22.89 -17.81
CA LEU A 356 -13.10 22.09 -18.06
C LEU A 356 -11.94 22.95 -18.60
N LEU A 357 -12.27 23.98 -19.40
CA LEU A 357 -11.29 24.93 -19.91
C LEU A 357 -10.70 25.80 -18.79
N GLU A 358 -11.51 26.25 -17.84
CA GLU A 358 -11.03 26.98 -16.66
C GLU A 358 -10.03 26.13 -15.86
N LEU A 359 -10.38 24.88 -15.57
CA LEU A 359 -9.49 23.93 -14.89
C LEU A 359 -8.17 23.74 -15.66
N PHE A 360 -8.27 23.51 -16.98
CA PHE A 360 -7.11 23.39 -17.86
C PHE A 360 -6.23 24.65 -17.84
N ASN A 361 -6.84 25.83 -17.93
CA ASN A 361 -6.13 27.10 -17.97
C ASN A 361 -5.44 27.41 -16.64
N ILE A 362 -6.04 27.10 -15.49
CA ILE A 362 -5.40 27.26 -14.17
C ILE A 362 -4.12 26.43 -14.11
N LYS A 363 -4.20 25.12 -14.42
CA LYS A 363 -3.05 24.22 -14.41
C LYS A 363 -1.98 24.64 -15.41
N ARG A 364 -2.41 25.03 -16.61
CA ARG A 364 -1.53 25.49 -17.69
C ARG A 364 -0.81 26.78 -17.34
N ASN A 365 -1.53 27.79 -16.87
CA ASN A 365 -0.97 29.11 -16.57
C ASN A 365 -0.03 29.03 -15.38
N ARG A 366 -0.40 28.30 -14.32
CA ARG A 366 0.52 28.00 -13.21
C ARG A 366 1.81 27.35 -13.71
N THR A 367 1.71 26.40 -14.63
CA THR A 367 2.90 25.74 -15.20
C THR A 367 3.71 26.72 -16.05
N LYS A 368 3.05 27.50 -16.92
CA LYS A 368 3.68 28.47 -17.83
C LYS A 368 4.41 29.60 -17.08
N GLU A 369 3.84 30.09 -15.99
CA GLU A 369 4.43 31.13 -15.14
C GLU A 369 5.64 30.63 -14.35
N ASN A 370 5.63 29.35 -13.97
CA ASN A 370 6.67 28.73 -13.14
C ASN A 370 7.63 27.85 -13.95
N THR A 371 7.67 27.96 -15.28
CA THR A 371 8.61 27.22 -16.14
C THR A 371 9.47 28.16 -16.97
N LEU A 372 10.77 27.86 -17.07
CA LEU A 372 11.67 28.61 -17.95
C LEU A 372 11.51 28.21 -19.42
N LEU A 373 11.33 26.91 -19.67
CA LEU A 373 11.02 26.36 -20.99
C LEU A 373 9.65 25.69 -20.92
N PHE A 374 8.62 26.46 -21.20
CA PHE A 374 7.26 25.94 -21.21
C PHE A 374 7.04 25.00 -22.41
N LEU A 375 6.83 23.72 -22.12
CA LEU A 375 6.40 22.71 -23.09
C LEU A 375 4.85 22.62 -23.04
N PRO A 376 4.13 23.09 -24.08
CA PRO A 376 2.68 23.01 -24.11
C PRO A 376 2.21 21.57 -24.35
N TYR A 377 1.02 21.25 -23.83
CA TYR A 377 0.32 20.01 -24.17
C TYR A 377 0.13 19.86 -25.69
N ARG A 378 0.42 18.67 -26.20
CA ARG A 378 0.40 18.41 -27.65
C ARG A 378 -1.01 18.58 -28.20
N GLY A 379 -1.16 19.48 -29.18
CA GLY A 379 -2.43 19.70 -29.89
C GLY A 379 -3.31 20.83 -29.33
N LEU A 380 -2.93 21.49 -28.23
CA LEU A 380 -3.64 22.64 -27.66
C LEU A 380 -2.67 23.79 -27.36
N THR A 381 -2.17 24.42 -28.43
CA THR A 381 -1.41 25.68 -28.30
C THR A 381 -2.36 26.87 -28.08
N ASP A 382 -1.83 28.03 -27.70
CA ASP A 382 -2.62 29.26 -27.51
C ASP A 382 -3.46 29.59 -28.76
N ASN A 383 -2.85 29.50 -29.95
CA ASN A 383 -3.54 29.80 -31.21
C ASN A 383 -4.62 28.76 -31.52
N VAL A 384 -4.31 27.47 -31.38
CA VAL A 384 -5.29 26.39 -31.65
C VAL A 384 -6.47 26.46 -30.69
N LEU A 385 -6.22 26.75 -29.41
CA LEU A 385 -7.28 26.93 -28.43
C LEU A 385 -8.15 28.14 -28.80
N LYS A 386 -7.54 29.27 -29.17
CA LYS A 386 -8.26 30.45 -29.63
C LYS A 386 -9.12 30.16 -30.87
N ASP A 387 -8.54 29.53 -31.89
CA ASP A 387 -9.25 29.16 -33.12
C ASP A 387 -10.44 28.25 -32.83
N LYS A 388 -10.28 27.30 -31.89
CA LYS A 388 -11.38 26.45 -31.43
C LYS A 388 -12.48 27.27 -30.74
N LEU A 389 -12.14 28.18 -29.83
CA LEU A 389 -13.13 29.03 -29.15
C LEU A 389 -13.85 29.97 -30.10
N ASP A 390 -13.14 30.56 -31.07
CA ASP A 390 -13.72 31.38 -32.12
C ASP A 390 -14.69 30.56 -32.98
N PHE A 391 -14.35 29.30 -33.27
CA PHE A 391 -15.24 28.38 -33.98
C PHE A 391 -16.48 28.00 -33.17
N LEU A 392 -16.36 27.68 -31.87
CA LEU A 392 -17.52 27.43 -31.01
C LEU A 392 -18.44 28.66 -30.95
N THR A 393 -17.86 29.86 -30.85
CA THR A 393 -18.61 31.13 -30.86
C THR A 393 -19.33 31.34 -32.19
N HIS A 394 -18.70 31.00 -33.32
CA HIS A 394 -19.31 31.05 -34.63
C HIS A 394 -20.52 30.11 -34.74
N LEU A 395 -20.37 28.85 -34.33
CA LEU A 395 -21.46 27.87 -34.33
C LEU A 395 -22.63 28.30 -33.43
N GLN A 396 -22.32 28.86 -32.25
CA GLN A 396 -23.34 29.39 -31.35
C GLN A 396 -24.12 30.55 -31.98
N ARG A 397 -23.44 31.51 -32.62
CA ARG A 397 -24.08 32.66 -33.29
C ARG A 397 -24.94 32.24 -34.48
N ASN A 398 -24.50 31.25 -35.25
CA ASN A 398 -25.24 30.70 -36.39
C ASN A 398 -26.37 29.73 -35.99
N LYS A 399 -26.51 29.41 -34.70
CA LYS A 399 -27.48 28.43 -34.18
C LYS A 399 -27.27 27.00 -34.70
N GLU A 400 -26.02 26.63 -34.96
CA GLU A 400 -25.61 25.29 -35.40
C GLU A 400 -25.43 24.33 -34.20
N PHE A 401 -26.51 24.18 -33.41
CA PHE A 401 -26.46 23.56 -32.09
C PHE A 401 -25.87 22.14 -32.05
N ARG A 402 -26.22 21.29 -33.02
CA ARG A 402 -25.73 19.90 -33.07
C ARG A 402 -24.23 19.83 -33.36
N MET A 403 -23.72 20.71 -34.22
CA MET A 403 -22.28 20.78 -34.50
C MET A 403 -21.54 21.33 -33.29
N LEU A 404 -22.09 22.36 -32.63
CA LEU A 404 -21.56 22.92 -31.40
C LEU A 404 -21.40 21.85 -30.31
N ILE A 405 -22.43 21.03 -30.07
CA ILE A 405 -22.37 19.93 -29.10
C ILE A 405 -21.22 18.96 -29.39
N ASN A 406 -21.06 18.55 -30.65
CA ASN A 406 -20.02 17.60 -31.05
C ASN A 406 -18.61 18.19 -30.86
N GLU A 407 -18.40 19.44 -31.29
CA GLU A 407 -17.11 20.13 -31.13
C GLU A 407 -16.75 20.37 -29.66
N CYS A 408 -17.72 20.77 -28.84
CA CYS A 408 -17.55 20.90 -27.40
C CYS A 408 -17.14 19.58 -26.75
N ARG A 409 -17.78 18.46 -27.10
CA ARG A 409 -17.43 17.13 -26.57
C ARG A 409 -16.00 16.73 -26.95
N MET A 410 -15.62 16.91 -28.21
CA MET A 410 -14.25 16.63 -28.65
C MET A 410 -13.23 17.50 -27.91
N LEU A 411 -13.53 18.78 -27.69
CA LEU A 411 -12.65 19.66 -26.92
C LEU A 411 -12.56 19.25 -25.45
N ALA A 412 -13.67 18.88 -24.81
CA ALA A 412 -13.72 18.44 -23.41
C ALA A 412 -12.76 17.27 -23.14
N GLU A 413 -12.75 16.25 -24.00
CA GLU A 413 -11.84 15.10 -23.87
C GLU A 413 -10.36 15.52 -23.97
N ILE A 414 -10.03 16.46 -24.87
CA ILE A 414 -8.66 16.96 -25.03
C ILE A 414 -8.27 17.82 -23.80
N LEU A 415 -9.19 18.61 -23.24
CA LEU A 415 -8.97 19.43 -22.04
C LEU A 415 -8.71 18.58 -20.80
N ILE A 416 -9.42 17.46 -20.61
CA ILE A 416 -9.20 16.52 -19.50
C ILE A 416 -7.78 15.95 -19.60
N ASN A 417 -7.40 15.37 -20.75
CA ASN A 417 -6.06 14.82 -20.95
C ASN A 417 -4.96 15.89 -20.80
N GLY A 418 -5.23 17.11 -21.26
CA GLY A 418 -4.31 18.24 -21.10
C GLY A 418 -4.17 18.70 -19.65
N SER A 419 -5.24 18.61 -18.85
CA SER A 419 -5.22 18.89 -17.41
C SER A 419 -4.37 17.86 -16.66
N ASP A 420 -4.51 16.58 -17.00
CA ASP A 420 -3.69 15.50 -16.44
C ASP A 420 -2.20 15.68 -16.79
N TYR A 421 -1.89 16.14 -18.01
CA TYR A 421 -0.51 16.46 -18.41
C TYR A 421 0.12 17.55 -17.54
N TYR A 422 -0.57 18.67 -17.32
CA TYR A 422 -0.03 19.76 -16.51
C TYR A 422 -0.01 19.43 -15.01
N HIS A 423 -0.91 18.58 -14.53
CA HIS A 423 -0.82 18.06 -13.16
C HIS A 423 0.47 17.25 -12.96
N ASN A 424 0.79 16.35 -13.91
CA ASN A 424 1.96 15.48 -13.84
C ASN A 424 3.23 16.08 -14.47
N TYR A 425 3.27 17.40 -14.71
CA TYR A 425 4.31 18.05 -15.50
C TYR A 425 5.74 17.80 -14.98
N TYR A 426 5.91 17.78 -13.65
CA TYR A 426 7.19 17.58 -12.98
C TYR A 426 7.43 16.13 -12.51
N GLN A 427 6.47 15.23 -12.69
CA GLN A 427 6.57 13.84 -12.23
C GLN A 427 7.81 13.13 -12.81
N TYR A 428 7.96 13.13 -14.14
CA TYR A 428 9.11 12.49 -14.79
C TYR A 428 10.45 13.19 -14.47
N PRO A 429 10.59 14.53 -14.53
CA PRO A 429 11.81 15.21 -14.10
C PRO A 429 12.25 14.85 -12.67
N LEU A 430 11.31 14.80 -11.73
CA LEU A 430 11.59 14.40 -10.35
C LEU A 430 12.00 12.94 -10.27
N LEU A 431 11.25 12.03 -10.89
CA LEU A 431 11.55 10.60 -10.92
C LEU A 431 12.94 10.33 -11.51
N ILE A 432 13.29 11.00 -12.61
CA ILE A 432 14.62 10.90 -13.24
C ILE A 432 15.70 11.43 -12.29
N SER A 433 15.49 12.60 -11.68
CA SER A 433 16.48 13.17 -10.76
C SER A 433 16.74 12.25 -9.56
N ILE A 434 15.68 11.76 -8.91
CA ILE A 434 15.78 10.83 -7.80
C ILE A 434 16.45 9.53 -8.24
N SER A 435 16.08 8.98 -9.39
CA SER A 435 16.69 7.76 -9.93
C SER A 435 18.17 7.94 -10.21
N VAL A 436 18.58 9.04 -10.84
CA VAL A 436 19.99 9.31 -11.16
C VAL A 436 20.82 9.49 -9.89
N GLY A 437 20.28 10.18 -8.88
CA GLY A 437 20.98 10.32 -7.58
C GLY A 437 21.07 8.99 -6.84
N PHE A 438 20.04 8.17 -6.91
CA PHE A 438 20.02 6.86 -6.26
C PHE A 438 20.93 5.84 -6.98
N ILE A 439 21.00 5.88 -8.32
CA ILE A 439 22.00 5.15 -9.10
C ILE A 439 23.41 5.63 -8.73
N GLY A 440 23.62 6.95 -8.58
CA GLY A 440 24.88 7.50 -8.07
C GLY A 440 25.24 6.92 -6.69
N TRP A 441 24.27 6.77 -5.81
CA TRP A 441 24.46 6.18 -4.49
C TRP A 441 24.85 4.70 -4.57
N ILE A 442 24.16 3.91 -5.40
CA ILE A 442 24.51 2.50 -5.65
C ILE A 442 25.94 2.39 -6.21
N LEU A 443 26.31 3.23 -7.17
CA LEU A 443 27.67 3.27 -7.72
C LEU A 443 28.71 3.63 -6.66
N PHE A 444 28.37 4.51 -5.71
CA PHE A 444 29.25 4.87 -4.60
C PHE A 444 29.48 3.69 -3.66
N LEU A 445 28.44 2.91 -3.39
CA LEU A 445 28.56 1.67 -2.62
C LEU A 445 29.41 0.63 -3.36
N VAL A 446 29.20 0.43 -4.66
CA VAL A 446 30.01 -0.48 -5.50
C VAL A 446 31.48 -0.07 -5.45
N ALA A 447 31.77 1.22 -5.62
CA ALA A 447 33.12 1.75 -5.57
C ALA A 447 33.76 1.57 -4.18
N SER A 448 32.98 1.76 -3.11
CA SER A 448 33.40 1.55 -1.72
C SER A 448 33.72 0.08 -1.42
N VAL A 449 33.01 -0.86 -2.06
CA VAL A 449 33.30 -2.29 -1.98
C VAL A 449 34.58 -2.63 -2.74
N LEU A 450 34.78 -2.12 -3.96
CA LEU A 450 35.89 -2.49 -4.86
C LEU A 450 37.25 -1.86 -4.48
N ASN A 451 37.26 -0.69 -3.84
CA ASN A 451 38.50 0.07 -3.64
C ASN A 451 39.31 -0.43 -2.43
N THR A 452 40.43 -1.12 -2.67
CA THR A 452 41.35 -1.67 -1.64
C THR A 452 42.54 -0.78 -1.31
N LYS A 453 42.71 0.37 -1.98
CA LYS A 453 43.79 1.33 -1.66
C LYS A 453 43.24 2.74 -1.50
N THR A 454 43.54 3.34 -0.36
CA THR A 454 43.36 4.78 -0.09
C THR A 454 44.17 5.58 -1.11
N PHE A 455 43.50 6.12 -2.12
CA PHE A 455 44.09 7.19 -2.92
C PHE A 455 43.86 8.52 -2.19
N PRO A 456 44.84 9.44 -2.19
CA PRO A 456 44.65 10.76 -1.62
C PRO A 456 43.54 11.47 -2.40
N PHE A 457 42.58 12.03 -1.66
CA PHE A 457 41.54 12.91 -2.18
C PHE A 457 42.17 13.99 -3.08
N GLN A 458 41.99 13.91 -4.40
CA GLN A 458 42.32 15.04 -5.27
C GLN A 458 41.18 16.05 -5.18
N THR A 459 41.33 17.00 -4.27
CA THR A 459 40.38 18.09 -3.99
C THR A 459 40.06 18.98 -5.19
N SER A 460 40.88 18.93 -6.25
CA SER A 460 40.82 19.77 -7.45
C SER A 460 39.45 19.85 -8.12
N ASN A 461 38.65 18.77 -8.14
CA ASN A 461 37.46 18.70 -9.00
C ASN A 461 36.12 18.80 -8.25
N ARG A 462 36.11 18.84 -6.91
CA ARG A 462 34.88 19.03 -6.13
C ARG A 462 34.25 20.39 -6.34
N GLY A 463 35.07 21.41 -6.60
CA GLY A 463 34.60 22.75 -6.96
C GLY A 463 33.70 22.74 -8.19
N ILE A 464 34.00 21.90 -9.19
CA ILE A 464 33.20 21.79 -10.42
C ILE A 464 31.78 21.29 -10.10
N LEU A 465 31.63 20.26 -9.27
CA LEU A 465 30.31 19.73 -8.93
C LEU A 465 29.50 20.66 -8.03
N ILE A 466 30.15 21.40 -7.13
CA ILE A 466 29.49 22.44 -6.34
C ILE A 466 28.98 23.54 -7.28
N ILE A 467 29.80 23.97 -8.26
CA ILE A 467 29.38 24.93 -9.29
C ILE A 467 28.23 24.36 -10.14
N LEU A 468 28.30 23.09 -10.55
CA LEU A 468 27.24 22.44 -11.31
C LEU A 468 25.94 22.29 -10.49
N ASN A 469 26.02 22.09 -9.17
CA ASN A 469 24.86 22.05 -8.29
C ASN A 469 24.16 23.43 -8.17
N MET A 470 24.87 24.53 -8.41
CA MET A 470 24.23 25.84 -8.48
C MET A 470 23.24 25.93 -9.65
N VAL A 471 23.39 25.12 -10.70
CA VAL A 471 22.46 25.12 -11.85
C VAL A 471 21.04 24.69 -11.43
N PRO A 472 20.78 23.47 -10.90
CA PRO A 472 19.44 23.09 -10.46
C PRO A 472 18.90 23.99 -9.35
N VAL A 473 19.75 24.47 -8.43
CA VAL A 473 19.34 25.43 -7.38
C VAL A 473 18.84 26.74 -8.00
N THR A 474 19.57 27.28 -8.97
CA THR A 474 19.19 28.51 -9.68
C THR A 474 17.94 28.28 -10.51
N LEU A 475 17.82 27.14 -11.19
CA LEU A 475 16.62 26.79 -11.95
C LEU A 475 15.39 26.69 -11.04
N CYS A 476 15.50 26.05 -9.87
CA CYS A 476 14.43 25.99 -8.88
C CYS A 476 14.04 27.38 -8.36
N PHE A 477 15.03 28.24 -8.12
CA PHE A 477 14.80 29.62 -7.70
C PHE A 477 14.07 30.43 -8.76
N LEU A 478 14.52 30.37 -10.01
CA LEU A 478 13.90 31.07 -11.14
C LEU A 478 12.50 30.54 -11.48
N GLN A 479 12.20 29.29 -11.14
CA GLN A 479 10.91 28.64 -11.38
C GLN A 479 9.98 28.64 -10.16
N HIS A 480 10.36 29.33 -9.07
CA HIS A 480 9.57 29.42 -7.84
C HIS A 480 9.14 28.07 -7.24
N HIS A 481 9.99 27.04 -7.39
CA HIS A 481 9.71 25.71 -6.88
C HIS A 481 9.67 25.65 -5.35
N PRO A 482 8.96 24.68 -4.74
CA PRO A 482 9.02 24.45 -3.30
C PRO A 482 10.44 24.07 -2.85
N LEU A 483 10.79 24.39 -1.59
CA LEU A 483 12.12 24.06 -1.02
C LEU A 483 12.52 22.58 -1.18
N VAL A 484 11.54 21.69 -1.15
CA VAL A 484 11.76 20.24 -1.30
C VAL A 484 12.33 19.89 -2.69
N TYR A 485 11.90 20.59 -3.75
CA TYR A 485 12.40 20.33 -5.10
C TYR A 485 13.87 20.72 -5.27
N TYR A 486 14.38 21.70 -4.51
CA TYR A 486 15.81 22.02 -4.48
C TYR A 486 16.61 20.83 -3.98
N VAL A 487 16.10 20.12 -2.96
CA VAL A 487 16.72 18.92 -2.42
C VAL A 487 16.71 17.81 -3.49
N TYR A 488 15.57 17.57 -4.14
CA TYR A 488 15.42 16.52 -5.14
C TYR A 488 16.26 16.73 -6.40
N PHE A 489 16.32 17.94 -6.94
CA PHE A 489 17.15 18.25 -8.11
C PHE A 489 18.63 18.39 -7.79
N SER A 490 18.98 18.71 -6.53
CA SER A 490 20.37 18.72 -6.07
C SER A 490 20.92 17.34 -5.74
N PHE A 491 20.04 16.40 -5.41
CA PHE A 491 20.40 15.08 -4.91
C PHE A 491 21.45 14.35 -5.77
N PRO A 492 21.31 14.25 -7.11
CA PRO A 492 22.37 13.69 -7.96
C PRO A 492 23.72 14.34 -7.73
N PHE A 493 23.81 15.67 -7.83
CA PHE A 493 25.07 16.39 -7.77
C PHE A 493 25.76 16.22 -6.42
N VAL A 494 24.98 16.26 -5.33
CA VAL A 494 25.49 16.03 -3.97
C VAL A 494 26.09 14.62 -3.87
N VAL A 495 25.38 13.59 -4.34
CA VAL A 495 25.89 12.21 -4.32
C VAL A 495 27.12 12.04 -5.21
N PHE A 496 27.11 12.61 -6.41
CA PHE A 496 28.24 12.53 -7.35
C PHE A 496 29.50 13.25 -6.81
N THR A 497 29.39 14.20 -5.88
CA THR A 497 30.57 14.79 -5.21
C THR A 497 31.38 13.76 -4.42
N PHE A 498 30.73 12.73 -3.89
CA PHE A 498 31.39 11.61 -3.22
C PHE A 498 31.95 10.57 -4.19
N LEU A 499 31.45 10.52 -5.44
CA LEU A 499 31.87 9.59 -6.47
C LEU A 499 33.10 10.05 -7.29
N PHE A 500 33.34 11.35 -7.39
CA PHE A 500 34.36 11.89 -8.31
C PHE A 500 35.79 11.44 -7.99
N ASP A 501 36.03 11.00 -6.75
CA ASP A 501 37.28 10.37 -6.31
C ASP A 501 37.52 8.97 -6.94
N PHE A 502 36.54 8.42 -7.70
CA PHE A 502 36.54 7.08 -8.27
C PHE A 502 36.51 7.05 -9.81
N CYS A 503 37.44 7.77 -10.47
CA CYS A 503 37.61 7.83 -11.94
C CYS A 503 37.82 6.47 -12.66
N ARG A 504 37.79 5.33 -11.95
CA ARG A 504 37.98 3.97 -12.49
C ARG A 504 36.72 3.11 -12.53
N ILE A 505 35.54 3.62 -12.15
CA ILE A 505 34.27 2.85 -12.24
C ILE A 505 34.03 2.28 -13.66
N PRO A 506 34.20 3.05 -14.76
CA PRO A 506 34.02 2.52 -16.11
C PRO A 506 34.98 1.37 -16.44
N SER A 507 36.23 1.44 -15.98
CA SER A 507 37.21 0.36 -16.19
C SER A 507 36.85 -0.91 -15.42
N TYR A 508 36.30 -0.80 -14.20
CA TYR A 508 35.84 -1.97 -13.44
C TYR A 508 34.60 -2.60 -14.07
N ILE A 509 33.66 -1.77 -14.56
CA ILE A 509 32.49 -2.25 -15.30
C ILE A 509 32.94 -2.98 -16.57
N ALA A 510 33.88 -2.41 -17.33
CA ALA A 510 34.43 -3.05 -18.51
C ALA A 510 35.09 -4.40 -18.18
N GLU A 511 35.86 -4.50 -17.10
CA GLU A 511 36.45 -5.77 -16.63
C GLU A 511 35.39 -6.84 -16.33
N ILE A 512 34.25 -6.47 -15.72
CA ILE A 512 33.14 -7.40 -15.44
C ILE A 512 32.62 -8.04 -16.74
N PHE A 513 32.49 -7.25 -17.81
CA PHE A 513 32.00 -7.71 -19.12
C PHE A 513 33.03 -8.49 -19.93
N THR A 514 34.32 -8.49 -19.56
CA THR A 514 35.35 -9.26 -20.29
C THR A 514 35.42 -10.74 -19.93
N SER A 515 34.85 -11.15 -18.79
CA SER A 515 34.92 -12.55 -18.32
C SER A 515 33.54 -13.24 -18.36
N ASN A 516 33.44 -14.33 -19.12
CA ASN A 516 32.21 -15.12 -19.24
C ASN A 516 31.73 -15.67 -17.87
N LYS A 517 32.64 -16.00 -16.96
CA LYS A 517 32.28 -16.52 -15.62
C LYS A 517 31.66 -15.44 -14.73
N THR A 518 32.15 -14.20 -14.81
CA THR A 518 31.57 -13.08 -14.07
C THR A 518 30.20 -12.70 -14.63
N LEU A 519 30.04 -12.73 -15.96
CA LEU A 519 28.76 -12.47 -16.60
C LEU A 519 27.69 -13.48 -16.16
N ILE A 520 27.99 -14.78 -16.16
CA ILE A 520 27.08 -15.83 -15.67
C ILE A 520 26.66 -15.57 -14.22
N ASN A 521 27.61 -15.24 -13.33
CA ASN A 521 27.30 -14.95 -11.93
C ASN A 521 26.39 -13.72 -11.78
N VAL A 522 26.68 -12.64 -12.52
CA VAL A 522 25.83 -11.43 -12.53
C VAL A 522 24.42 -11.75 -13.00
N SER A 523 24.28 -12.56 -14.07
CA SER A 523 22.96 -12.99 -14.56
C SER A 523 22.20 -13.81 -13.52
N VAL A 524 22.86 -14.71 -12.79
CA VAL A 524 22.24 -15.48 -11.70
C VAL A 524 21.71 -14.57 -10.60
N TYR A 525 22.50 -13.57 -10.18
CA TYR A 525 22.04 -12.61 -9.16
C TYR A 525 20.90 -11.73 -9.67
N ALA A 526 20.95 -11.28 -10.93
CA ALA A 526 19.88 -10.48 -11.53
C ALA A 526 18.56 -11.27 -11.59
N ILE A 527 18.58 -12.50 -12.12
CA ILE A 527 17.40 -13.38 -12.14
C ILE A 527 16.89 -13.65 -10.72
N GLY A 528 17.81 -13.88 -9.78
CA GLY A 528 17.49 -14.07 -8.38
C GLY A 528 16.79 -12.88 -7.75
N MET A 529 17.23 -11.65 -8.05
CA MET A 529 16.58 -10.42 -7.59
C MET A 529 15.21 -10.21 -8.24
N GLU A 530 15.06 -10.44 -9.54
CA GLU A 530 13.76 -10.35 -10.19
C GLU A 530 12.76 -11.33 -9.55
N LEU A 531 13.20 -12.54 -9.17
CA LEU A 531 12.36 -13.48 -8.43
C LEU A 531 12.03 -13.01 -7.01
N LEU A 532 12.95 -12.32 -6.33
CA LEU A 532 12.67 -11.71 -5.02
C LEU A 532 11.60 -10.61 -5.14
N ILE A 533 11.72 -9.74 -6.15
CA ILE A 533 10.77 -8.65 -6.42
C ILE A 533 9.42 -9.22 -6.83
N TYR A 534 9.39 -10.14 -7.79
CA TYR A 534 8.17 -10.81 -8.21
C TYR A 534 7.50 -11.57 -7.05
N GLY A 535 8.28 -12.03 -6.07
CA GLY A 535 7.81 -12.65 -4.84
C GLY A 535 6.85 -11.79 -4.00
N PHE A 536 6.97 -10.46 -4.06
CA PHE A 536 6.01 -9.54 -3.41
C PHE A 536 4.63 -9.59 -4.05
N PHE A 537 4.57 -9.83 -5.36
CA PHE A 537 3.31 -9.95 -6.10
C PHE A 537 2.77 -11.39 -6.06
N ASN A 538 3.65 -12.38 -6.17
CA ASN A 538 3.30 -13.79 -6.13
C ASN A 538 4.36 -14.61 -5.37
N ARG A 539 3.97 -15.09 -4.19
CA ARG A 539 4.86 -15.86 -3.28
C ARG A 539 5.41 -17.15 -3.89
N ALA A 540 4.79 -17.71 -4.93
CA ALA A 540 5.33 -18.87 -5.64
C ALA A 540 6.72 -18.60 -6.24
N ALA A 541 7.10 -17.34 -6.46
CA ALA A 541 8.45 -16.97 -6.86
C ALA A 541 9.51 -17.41 -5.83
N PHE A 542 9.21 -17.32 -4.53
CA PHE A 542 10.12 -17.78 -3.47
C PHE A 542 10.27 -19.30 -3.45
N SER A 543 9.24 -20.04 -3.86
CA SER A 543 9.31 -21.49 -4.05
C SER A 543 10.28 -21.85 -5.17
N LEU A 544 10.14 -21.19 -6.33
CA LEU A 544 11.06 -21.37 -7.45
C LEU A 544 12.49 -20.99 -7.05
N LEU A 545 12.67 -19.85 -6.38
CA LEU A 545 13.98 -19.39 -5.91
C LEU A 545 14.64 -20.38 -4.94
N SER A 546 13.86 -20.96 -4.02
CA SER A 546 14.34 -21.99 -3.09
C SER A 546 14.85 -23.23 -3.83
N ILE A 547 14.15 -23.68 -4.87
CA ILE A 547 14.57 -24.81 -5.71
C ILE A 547 15.85 -24.47 -6.49
N LEU A 548 15.91 -23.29 -7.11
CA LEU A 548 17.08 -22.84 -7.87
C LEU A 548 18.34 -22.78 -7.00
N ILE A 549 18.23 -22.23 -5.78
CA ILE A 549 19.35 -22.19 -4.82
C ILE A 549 19.71 -23.58 -4.30
N GLY A 550 18.72 -24.47 -4.16
CA GLY A 550 18.94 -25.88 -3.87
C GLY A 550 19.83 -26.55 -4.91
N LEU A 551 19.55 -26.32 -6.20
CA LEU A 551 20.33 -26.85 -7.33
C LEU A 551 21.67 -26.12 -7.51
N TRP A 552 21.77 -24.86 -7.09
CA TRP A 552 22.97 -24.05 -7.28
C TRP A 552 24.22 -24.63 -6.60
N ILE A 553 24.07 -25.32 -5.46
CA ILE A 553 25.19 -25.99 -4.78
C ILE A 553 25.82 -27.11 -5.62
N LEU A 554 25.07 -27.69 -6.56
CA LEU A 554 25.55 -28.76 -7.44
C LEU A 554 26.29 -28.20 -8.65
N ALA A 555 25.88 -27.02 -9.13
CA ALA A 555 26.42 -26.39 -10.33
C ALA A 555 27.58 -25.41 -10.06
N SER A 556 27.66 -24.83 -8.86
CA SER A 556 28.63 -23.78 -8.54
C SER A 556 29.94 -24.29 -7.96
N ASP A 557 31.03 -24.00 -8.66
CA ASP A 557 32.41 -24.23 -8.18
C ASP A 557 32.77 -23.38 -6.95
N SER A 558 32.07 -22.26 -6.70
CA SER A 558 32.28 -21.41 -5.53
C SER A 558 31.56 -21.96 -4.30
N PHE A 559 30.33 -22.46 -4.46
CA PHE A 559 29.49 -22.85 -3.34
C PHE A 559 29.67 -24.32 -2.94
N GLY A 560 29.68 -25.21 -3.93
CA GLY A 560 29.65 -26.65 -3.69
C GLY A 560 31.01 -27.33 -3.57
N LYS A 561 32.11 -26.66 -3.92
CA LYS A 561 33.42 -27.31 -4.09
C LYS A 561 33.96 -27.97 -2.82
N TYR A 562 33.81 -27.33 -1.67
CA TYR A 562 34.32 -27.82 -0.38
C TYR A 562 33.24 -28.51 0.48
N ALA A 563 31.99 -28.56 0.00
CA ALA A 563 30.90 -29.20 0.71
C ALA A 563 30.96 -30.73 0.57
N GLY A 564 30.75 -31.45 1.68
CA GLY A 564 30.68 -32.91 1.67
C GLY A 564 29.37 -33.43 1.07
N LYS A 565 29.32 -34.72 0.71
CA LYS A 565 28.15 -35.34 0.10
C LYS A 565 26.91 -35.23 0.99
N ARG A 566 27.06 -35.37 2.31
CA ARG A 566 25.97 -35.25 3.29
C ARG A 566 25.39 -33.84 3.31
N GLU A 567 26.23 -32.80 3.36
CA GLU A 567 25.77 -31.41 3.42
C GLU A 567 25.07 -30.98 2.12
N LYS A 568 25.56 -31.45 0.95
CA LYS A 568 24.91 -31.20 -0.35
C LYS A 568 23.52 -31.83 -0.43
N ILE A 569 23.39 -33.10 -0.04
CA ILE A 569 22.09 -33.79 -0.05
C ILE A 569 21.13 -33.10 0.92
N LEU A 570 21.60 -32.79 2.13
CA LEU A 570 20.79 -32.11 3.13
C LEU A 570 20.35 -30.71 2.67
N TRP A 571 21.22 -29.97 1.99
CA TRP A 571 20.91 -28.66 1.41
C TRP A 571 19.75 -28.75 0.41
N VAL A 572 19.86 -29.65 -0.57
CA VAL A 572 18.84 -29.83 -1.60
C VAL A 572 17.50 -30.23 -0.98
N ILE A 573 17.50 -31.17 -0.03
CA ILE A 573 16.28 -31.60 0.66
C ILE A 573 15.64 -30.45 1.44
N LEU A 574 16.43 -29.70 2.22
CA LEU A 574 15.91 -28.59 3.01
C LEU A 574 15.38 -27.45 2.12
N CYS A 575 16.06 -27.14 1.00
CA CYS A 575 15.56 -26.19 0.00
C CYS A 575 14.23 -26.65 -0.62
N ALA A 576 14.10 -27.94 -0.96
CA ALA A 576 12.87 -28.50 -1.50
C ALA A 576 11.72 -28.42 -0.49
N LEU A 577 11.98 -28.77 0.78
CA LEU A 577 10.99 -28.62 1.86
C LEU A 577 10.59 -27.16 2.07
N LEU A 578 11.56 -26.24 2.06
CA LEU A 578 11.31 -24.80 2.24
C LEU A 578 10.46 -24.21 1.09
N SER A 579 10.63 -24.74 -0.13
CA SER A 579 9.87 -24.29 -1.31
C SER A 579 8.36 -24.53 -1.22
N VAL A 580 7.92 -25.42 -0.33
CA VAL A 580 6.50 -25.75 -0.18
C VAL A 580 5.73 -24.63 0.54
N PHE A 581 6.35 -23.96 1.51
CA PHE A 581 5.64 -23.03 2.40
C PHE A 581 5.08 -21.76 1.73
N PRO A 582 5.79 -21.09 0.79
CA PRO A 582 5.22 -19.94 0.08
C PRO A 582 3.96 -20.26 -0.75
N LEU A 583 3.72 -21.54 -1.07
CA LEU A 583 2.53 -22.00 -1.80
C LEU A 583 1.31 -22.19 -0.88
N TYR A 584 1.50 -22.31 0.44
CA TYR A 584 0.39 -22.44 1.39
C TYR A 584 -0.33 -21.11 1.58
N PRO A 585 -1.67 -21.09 1.72
CA PRO A 585 -2.42 -19.87 1.97
C PRO A 585 -2.00 -19.20 3.29
N VAL A 586 -1.99 -17.87 3.27
CA VAL A 586 -1.44 -17.01 4.35
C VAL A 586 -2.19 -17.18 5.66
N MET A 587 -3.50 -17.42 5.61
CA MET A 587 -4.35 -17.45 6.80
C MET A 587 -5.25 -18.67 6.80
N LYS A 588 -5.23 -19.39 7.91
CA LYS A 588 -6.33 -20.24 8.35
C LYS A 588 -6.65 -19.83 9.77
N THR A 589 -7.89 -19.45 10.02
CA THR A 589 -8.40 -19.04 11.34
C THR A 589 -8.52 -20.21 12.33
N THR A 590 -8.03 -21.40 11.95
CA THR A 590 -8.15 -22.64 12.73
C THR A 590 -6.79 -23.18 13.11
N PHE A 591 -6.70 -23.70 14.34
CA PHE A 591 -5.50 -24.38 14.83
C PHE A 591 -5.40 -25.78 14.23
N ASN A 592 -4.25 -26.13 13.68
CA ASN A 592 -4.02 -27.42 13.05
C ASN A 592 -3.11 -28.28 13.94
N VAL A 593 -3.72 -29.08 14.80
CA VAL A 593 -3.00 -29.93 15.76
C VAL A 593 -1.98 -30.87 15.08
N PRO A 594 -2.32 -31.62 14.00
CA PRO A 594 -1.33 -32.47 13.32
C PRO A 594 -0.08 -31.71 12.84
N MET A 595 -0.26 -30.58 12.16
CA MET A 595 0.86 -29.78 11.64
C MET A 595 1.70 -29.20 12.78
N TYR A 596 1.04 -28.71 13.84
CA TYR A 596 1.70 -28.19 15.02
C TYR A 596 2.54 -29.26 15.74
N LEU A 597 2.01 -30.48 15.88
CA LEU A 597 2.72 -31.62 16.50
C LEU A 597 3.93 -32.05 15.67
N ILE A 598 3.80 -32.13 14.35
CA ILE A 598 4.93 -32.43 13.45
C ILE A 598 6.02 -31.36 13.59
N GLY A 599 5.64 -30.08 13.63
CA GLY A 599 6.59 -28.98 13.80
C GLY A 599 7.29 -29.04 15.16
N SER A 600 6.54 -29.28 16.23
CA SER A 600 7.06 -29.45 17.59
C SER A 600 8.02 -30.64 17.68
N GLY A 601 7.67 -31.78 17.09
CA GLY A 601 8.53 -32.96 17.00
C GLY A 601 9.81 -32.69 16.22
N THR A 602 9.73 -31.90 15.14
CA THR A 602 10.90 -31.48 14.35
C THR A 602 11.84 -30.61 15.18
N TRP A 603 11.33 -29.69 15.99
CA TRP A 603 12.13 -28.90 16.93
C TRP A 603 12.83 -29.75 17.99
N ILE A 604 12.15 -30.78 18.53
CA ILE A 604 12.74 -31.71 19.50
C ILE A 604 13.86 -32.53 18.86
N LEU A 605 13.67 -33.04 17.64
CA LEU A 605 14.70 -33.75 16.89
C LEU A 605 15.91 -32.86 16.58
N LEU A 606 15.66 -31.60 16.21
CA LEU A 606 16.70 -30.62 15.96
C LEU A 606 17.51 -30.33 17.24
N PHE A 607 16.84 -30.19 18.39
CA PHE A 607 17.50 -30.05 19.69
C PHE A 607 18.40 -31.23 19.99
N TYR A 608 17.86 -32.45 19.85
CA TYR A 608 18.61 -33.68 20.10
C TYR A 608 19.86 -33.79 19.23
N GLU A 609 19.75 -33.58 17.91
CA GLU A 609 20.89 -33.64 16.99
C GLU A 609 21.97 -32.59 17.33
N MET A 610 21.57 -31.35 17.60
CA MET A 610 22.51 -30.26 17.94
C MET A 610 23.18 -30.49 19.29
N PHE A 611 22.41 -30.93 20.30
CA PHE A 611 22.90 -31.20 21.65
C PHE A 611 23.82 -32.43 21.68
N CYS A 612 23.51 -33.50 20.95
CA CYS A 612 24.38 -34.67 20.82
C CYS A 612 25.75 -34.29 20.25
N ARG A 613 25.78 -33.46 19.20
CA ARG A 613 27.04 -32.95 18.63
C ARG A 613 27.82 -32.09 19.61
N LEU A 614 27.12 -31.25 20.38
CA LEU A 614 27.71 -30.42 21.44
C LEU A 614 28.34 -31.29 22.54
N ASN A 615 27.62 -32.31 23.00
CA ASN A 615 28.04 -33.19 24.09
C ASN A 615 29.23 -34.06 23.69
N LEU A 616 29.28 -34.53 22.44
CA LEU A 616 30.47 -35.19 21.89
C LEU A 616 31.70 -34.26 21.95
N GLN A 617 31.57 -33.01 21.51
CA GLN A 617 32.68 -32.05 21.55
C GLN A 617 33.14 -31.71 22.97
N HIS A 618 32.19 -31.57 23.91
CA HIS A 618 32.51 -31.39 25.34
C HIS A 618 33.31 -32.57 25.91
N GLN A 619 32.94 -33.80 25.57
CA GLN A 619 33.62 -35.01 26.07
C GLN A 619 35.01 -35.21 25.46
N PHE A 620 35.21 -34.87 24.19
CA PHE A 620 36.44 -35.18 23.47
C PHE A 620 37.47 -34.04 23.44
N HIS A 621 37.08 -32.78 23.70
CA HIS A 621 37.95 -31.63 23.42
C HIS A 621 37.89 -30.44 24.40
N GLU A 622 37.53 -30.67 25.68
CA GLU A 622 37.65 -29.68 26.79
C GLU A 622 36.92 -28.33 26.57
N VAL A 623 35.82 -28.30 25.82
CA VAL A 623 34.98 -27.09 25.70
C VAL A 623 34.03 -27.02 26.90
N ASP A 624 34.12 -25.98 27.75
CA ASP A 624 33.22 -25.79 28.91
C ASP A 624 31.79 -25.43 28.47
N VAL A 625 30.84 -26.34 28.72
CA VAL A 625 29.43 -26.22 28.32
C VAL A 625 28.54 -26.27 29.54
N ASN A 626 27.82 -25.18 29.82
CA ASN A 626 26.81 -25.16 30.88
C ASN A 626 25.52 -25.89 30.44
N CYS A 627 25.50 -27.22 30.54
CA CYS A 627 24.36 -28.05 30.13
C CYS A 627 23.04 -27.70 30.81
N LYS A 628 23.07 -27.10 32.03
CA LYS A 628 21.86 -26.70 32.77
C LYS A 628 21.02 -25.68 32.01
N VAL A 629 21.66 -24.77 31.28
CA VAL A 629 20.98 -23.76 30.46
C VAL A 629 20.15 -24.42 29.36
N PHE A 630 20.75 -25.39 28.65
CA PHE A 630 20.09 -26.12 27.57
C PHE A 630 18.94 -26.99 28.07
N TYR A 631 19.08 -27.64 29.24
CA TYR A 631 17.96 -28.36 29.86
C TYR A 631 16.81 -27.42 30.23
N GLY A 632 17.10 -26.22 30.73
CA GLY A 632 16.08 -25.21 31.01
C GLY A 632 15.34 -24.74 29.75
N GLN A 633 16.07 -24.43 28.67
CA GLN A 633 15.47 -24.05 27.39
C GLN A 633 14.65 -25.18 26.77
N PHE A 634 15.12 -26.42 26.86
CA PHE A 634 14.38 -27.60 26.40
C PHE A 634 13.11 -27.83 27.21
N LEU A 635 13.16 -27.65 28.53
CA LEU A 635 11.97 -27.72 29.38
C LEU A 635 10.94 -26.66 28.97
N CYS A 636 11.36 -25.41 28.74
CA CYS A 636 10.48 -24.36 28.23
C CYS A 636 9.88 -24.70 26.86
N LEU A 637 10.64 -25.34 25.97
CA LEU A 637 10.15 -25.82 24.67
C LEU A 637 9.01 -26.84 24.84
N ILE A 638 9.20 -27.84 25.70
CA ILE A 638 8.16 -28.86 25.98
C ILE A 638 6.95 -28.22 26.65
N LEU A 639 7.16 -27.30 27.61
CA LEU A 639 6.07 -26.58 28.27
C LEU A 639 5.26 -25.73 27.29
N ALA A 640 5.89 -25.10 26.30
CA ALA A 640 5.19 -24.35 25.25
C ALA A 640 4.25 -25.25 24.44
N VAL A 641 4.70 -26.46 24.08
CA VAL A 641 3.90 -27.45 23.35
C VAL A 641 2.70 -27.88 24.18
N ILE A 642 2.93 -28.30 25.43
CA ILE A 642 1.87 -28.73 26.35
C ILE A 642 0.86 -27.60 26.54
N TYR A 643 1.33 -26.38 26.80
CA TYR A 643 0.48 -25.22 27.04
C TYR A 643 -0.46 -24.90 25.86
N ASN A 644 0.06 -24.88 24.63
CA ASN A 644 -0.76 -24.61 23.44
C ASN A 644 -1.78 -25.70 23.15
N LEU A 645 -1.43 -26.98 23.38
CA LEU A 645 -2.39 -28.08 23.27
C LEU A 645 -3.44 -28.01 24.38
N SER A 646 -3.05 -27.63 25.60
CA SER A 646 -3.99 -27.43 26.70
C SER A 646 -5.00 -26.30 26.44
N LEU A 647 -4.57 -25.24 25.74
CA LEU A 647 -5.49 -24.19 25.26
C LEU A 647 -6.44 -24.73 24.18
N GLU A 648 -5.90 -25.47 23.20
CA GLU A 648 -6.70 -26.01 22.09
C GLU A 648 -7.78 -26.98 22.56
N TYR A 649 -7.43 -27.90 23.47
CA TYR A 649 -8.38 -28.88 24.01
C TYR A 649 -9.26 -28.32 25.14
N GLY A 650 -9.19 -27.02 25.44
CA GLY A 650 -10.04 -26.36 26.44
C GLY A 650 -9.71 -26.68 27.90
N PHE A 651 -8.56 -27.30 28.18
CA PHE A 651 -8.10 -27.55 29.56
C PHE A 651 -7.72 -26.27 30.31
N ILE A 652 -7.26 -25.24 29.58
CA ILE A 652 -7.00 -23.91 30.14
C ILE A 652 -8.11 -22.98 29.66
N ALA A 653 -9.00 -22.59 30.57
CA ALA A 653 -10.05 -21.62 30.28
C ALA A 653 -9.46 -20.27 29.86
N ASN A 654 -10.15 -19.55 28.96
CA ASN A 654 -9.68 -18.26 28.46
C ASN A 654 -9.43 -17.24 29.59
N SER A 655 -10.26 -17.21 30.63
CA SER A 655 -10.12 -16.31 31.79
C SER A 655 -9.11 -16.76 32.86
N SER A 656 -8.40 -17.87 32.64
CA SER A 656 -7.54 -18.45 33.68
C SER A 656 -6.27 -17.63 33.94
N PRO A 657 -5.88 -17.41 35.22
CA PRO A 657 -4.59 -16.78 35.57
C PRO A 657 -3.38 -17.61 35.11
N ILE A 658 -3.58 -18.88 34.75
CA ILE A 658 -2.57 -19.76 34.15
C ILE A 658 -2.02 -19.15 32.84
N LYS A 659 -2.75 -18.24 32.18
CA LYS A 659 -2.23 -17.51 31.00
C LYS A 659 -0.97 -16.68 31.27
N TYR A 660 -0.68 -16.29 32.52
CA TYR A 660 0.59 -15.60 32.82
C TYR A 660 1.83 -16.49 32.62
N ILE A 661 1.68 -17.82 32.57
CA ILE A 661 2.77 -18.75 32.31
C ILE A 661 3.34 -18.57 30.89
N SER A 662 2.54 -18.21 29.89
CA SER A 662 3.04 -18.00 28.53
C SER A 662 4.07 -16.86 28.46
N TRP A 663 3.90 -15.80 29.26
CA TRP A 663 4.88 -14.72 29.41
C TRP A 663 6.19 -15.19 30.05
N ILE A 664 6.13 -16.12 31.00
CA ILE A 664 7.33 -16.73 31.60
C ILE A 664 8.04 -17.60 30.57
N ILE A 665 7.30 -18.43 29.83
CA ILE A 665 7.84 -19.29 28.76
C ILE A 665 8.44 -18.45 27.61
N LEU A 666 7.96 -17.23 27.38
CA LEU A 666 8.57 -16.27 26.47
C LEU A 666 9.91 -15.72 27.00
N ILE A 667 9.91 -15.16 28.22
CA ILE A 667 11.05 -14.37 28.72
C ILE A 667 12.21 -15.25 29.21
N LEU A 668 11.90 -16.30 29.97
CA LEU A 668 12.90 -17.14 30.64
C LEU A 668 13.94 -17.75 29.67
N PRO A 669 13.57 -18.47 28.59
CA PRO A 669 14.55 -19.10 27.71
C PRO A 669 15.41 -18.09 26.95
N ILE A 670 14.91 -16.88 26.67
CA ILE A 670 15.68 -15.77 26.07
C ILE A 670 16.66 -15.19 27.10
N ALA A 671 16.20 -14.95 28.34
CA ALA A 671 17.04 -14.45 29.43
C ALA A 671 18.18 -15.41 29.82
N LEU A 672 18.03 -16.69 29.49
CA LEU A 672 19.06 -17.72 29.67
C LEU A 672 20.20 -17.66 28.63
N ILE A 673 20.04 -16.95 27.50
CA ILE A 673 21.07 -16.88 26.44
C ILE A 673 22.43 -16.39 26.98
N PRO A 674 22.53 -15.26 27.72
CA PRO A 674 23.81 -14.74 28.23
C PRO A 674 24.60 -15.67 29.17
N PHE A 675 23.96 -16.74 29.68
CA PHE A 675 24.59 -17.75 30.53
C PHE A 675 25.28 -18.87 29.73
N THR A 676 25.11 -18.89 28.41
CA THR A 676 25.90 -19.72 27.50
C THR A 676 27.28 -19.09 27.25
N SER A 677 28.24 -19.85 26.73
CA SER A 677 29.53 -19.30 26.30
C SER A 677 29.41 -18.57 24.96
N THR A 678 30.36 -17.71 24.64
CA THR A 678 30.39 -16.87 23.42
C THR A 678 30.98 -17.59 22.20
N TYR A 679 31.28 -18.89 22.32
CA TYR A 679 31.64 -19.75 21.19
C TYR A 679 30.46 -19.91 20.23
N ILE A 680 30.74 -19.84 18.92
CA ILE A 680 29.71 -19.72 17.89
C ILE A 680 28.65 -20.84 17.97
N ALA A 681 29.07 -22.12 18.03
CA ALA A 681 28.14 -23.25 18.09
C ALA A 681 27.22 -23.18 19.32
N ILE A 682 27.82 -22.98 20.50
CA ILE A 682 27.13 -22.99 21.80
C ILE A 682 26.13 -21.83 21.86
N ARG A 683 26.56 -20.64 21.44
CA ARG A 683 25.76 -19.43 21.45
C ARG A 683 24.59 -19.48 20.47
N LEU A 684 24.80 -20.02 19.26
CA LEU A 684 23.73 -20.17 18.26
C LEU A 684 22.66 -21.16 18.74
N ILE A 685 23.06 -22.32 19.31
CA ILE A 685 22.12 -23.26 19.92
C ILE A 685 21.31 -22.55 21.01
N GLY A 686 21.99 -21.85 21.93
CA GLY A 686 21.33 -21.09 22.99
C GLY A 686 20.35 -20.05 22.46
N THR A 687 20.69 -19.39 21.35
CA THR A 687 19.83 -18.38 20.70
C THR A 687 18.61 -19.03 20.05
N PHE A 688 18.77 -20.09 19.26
CA PHE A 688 17.65 -20.77 18.59
C PHE A 688 16.65 -21.32 19.60
N PHE A 689 17.13 -22.03 20.62
CA PHE A 689 16.26 -22.59 21.66
C PHE A 689 15.81 -21.57 22.71
N GLY A 690 16.42 -20.39 22.73
CA GLY A 690 15.90 -19.23 23.47
C GLY A 690 14.58 -18.73 22.89
N PHE A 691 14.48 -18.63 21.56
CA PHE A 691 13.29 -18.11 20.86
C PHE A 691 12.31 -19.19 20.40
N ALA A 692 12.73 -20.46 20.28
CA ALA A 692 11.87 -21.56 19.84
C ALA A 692 10.57 -21.72 20.69
N PRO A 693 10.60 -21.65 22.04
CA PRO A 693 9.39 -21.72 22.85
C PRO A 693 8.39 -20.60 22.52
N PHE A 694 8.88 -19.36 22.36
CA PHE A 694 8.04 -18.25 21.93
C PHE A 694 7.43 -18.50 20.55
N TYR A 695 8.24 -18.89 19.58
CA TYR A 695 7.76 -19.10 18.21
C TYR A 695 6.67 -20.18 18.15
N LEU A 696 6.80 -21.25 18.95
CA LEU A 696 5.75 -22.26 19.08
C LEU A 696 4.48 -21.69 19.73
N LEU A 697 4.59 -20.85 20.78
CA LEU A 697 3.43 -20.21 21.42
C LEU A 697 2.58 -19.39 20.45
N VAL A 698 3.21 -18.73 19.48
CA VAL A 698 2.53 -17.87 18.48
C VAL A 698 2.27 -18.55 17.12
N SER A 699 2.51 -19.86 17.04
CA SER A 699 2.25 -20.67 15.85
C SER A 699 1.01 -21.53 16.04
N SER A 700 0.12 -21.55 15.04
CA SER A 700 -1.12 -22.33 15.07
C SER A 700 -1.17 -23.46 14.04
N ASN A 701 -0.25 -23.47 13.06
CA ASN A 701 -0.31 -24.37 11.92
C ASN A 701 1.10 -24.75 11.41
N PHE A 702 1.32 -24.71 10.10
CA PHE A 702 2.56 -25.10 9.44
C PHE A 702 3.75 -24.22 9.79
N GLU A 703 3.55 -23.06 10.42
CA GLU A 703 4.65 -22.15 10.82
C GLU A 703 5.62 -22.83 11.81
N ALA A 704 5.11 -23.73 12.64
CA ALA A 704 5.92 -24.52 13.57
C ALA A 704 6.90 -25.43 12.80
N ILE A 705 6.48 -26.02 11.69
CA ILE A 705 7.32 -26.86 10.81
C ILE A 705 8.31 -25.97 10.07
N PHE A 706 7.82 -24.88 9.46
CA PHE A 706 8.64 -23.92 8.73
C PHE A 706 9.83 -23.45 9.55
N SER A 707 9.59 -22.98 10.79
CA SER A 707 10.66 -22.42 11.64
C SER A 707 11.77 -23.42 11.96
N ALA A 708 11.44 -24.68 12.23
CA ALA A 708 12.43 -25.73 12.49
C ALA A 708 13.27 -26.03 11.24
N ILE A 709 12.61 -26.16 10.07
CA ILE A 709 13.29 -26.39 8.78
C ILE A 709 14.16 -25.18 8.41
N TYR A 710 13.69 -23.98 8.70
CA TYR A 710 14.40 -22.72 8.47
C TYR A 710 15.68 -22.64 9.31
N VAL A 711 15.65 -23.01 10.60
CA VAL A 711 16.87 -23.11 11.41
C VAL A 711 17.81 -24.19 10.88
N ALA A 712 17.27 -25.35 10.47
CA ALA A 712 18.08 -26.44 9.94
C ALA A 712 18.84 -26.04 8.66
N ILE A 713 18.20 -25.30 7.73
CA ILE A 713 18.87 -24.84 6.50
C ILE A 713 19.93 -23.78 6.78
N LEU A 714 19.69 -22.86 7.73
CA LEU A 714 20.70 -21.88 8.14
C LEU A 714 21.91 -22.55 8.80
N CYS A 715 21.70 -23.55 9.66
CA CYS A 715 22.77 -24.36 10.22
C CYS A 715 23.56 -25.10 9.14
N ASN A 716 22.89 -25.69 8.14
CA ASN A 716 23.57 -26.36 7.04
C ASN A 716 24.35 -25.37 6.16
N TRP A 717 23.82 -24.16 5.93
CA TRP A 717 24.53 -23.07 5.27
C TRP A 717 25.84 -22.73 5.97
N LEU A 718 25.80 -22.55 7.29
CA LEU A 718 26.97 -22.26 8.12
C LEU A 718 28.04 -23.36 8.02
N LEU A 719 27.62 -24.63 8.03
CA LEU A 719 28.53 -25.76 7.90
C LEU A 719 29.20 -25.81 6.53
N ILE A 720 28.47 -25.52 5.45
CA ILE A 720 29.00 -25.44 4.08
C ILE A 720 30.05 -24.32 3.99
N GLU A 721 29.74 -23.12 4.46
CA GLU A 721 30.67 -21.98 4.42
C GLU A 721 31.90 -22.21 5.29
N ASN A 722 31.75 -22.81 6.48
CA ASN A 722 32.86 -23.14 7.36
C ASN A 722 33.92 -24.00 6.64
N LYS A 723 33.49 -25.00 5.85
CA LYS A 723 34.40 -25.83 5.04
C LYS A 723 35.05 -25.06 3.89
N SER A 724 34.38 -24.04 3.35
CA SER A 724 34.95 -23.20 2.29
C SER A 724 36.14 -22.37 2.77
N PHE A 725 36.26 -22.07 4.06
CA PHE A 725 37.37 -21.28 4.60
C PHE A 725 38.66 -22.09 4.84
N HIS A 726 38.58 -23.42 4.99
CA HIS A 726 39.74 -24.28 5.25
C HIS A 726 39.61 -25.66 4.58
N SER A 727 40.63 -26.05 3.79
CA SER A 727 40.58 -27.22 2.89
C SER A 727 40.97 -28.57 3.49
N SER A 728 41.35 -28.67 4.78
CA SER A 728 41.93 -29.94 5.30
C SER A 728 41.54 -30.41 6.70
N ASP A 729 40.95 -29.60 7.60
CA ASP A 729 40.51 -30.08 8.94
C ASP A 729 39.21 -29.40 9.38
N SER A 730 38.08 -30.11 9.27
CA SER A 730 36.75 -29.47 9.12
C SER A 730 35.69 -29.83 10.17
N ILE A 731 36.02 -30.01 11.45
CA ILE A 731 35.00 -30.19 12.52
C ILE A 731 35.17 -29.19 13.69
N ASN A 732 36.34 -28.58 13.87
CA ASN A 732 36.71 -27.93 15.15
C ASN A 732 36.91 -26.40 15.09
N LEU A 733 36.19 -25.64 14.26
CA LEU A 733 36.23 -24.16 14.32
C LEU A 733 34.95 -23.58 14.92
N LEU A 734 33.79 -24.13 14.57
CA LEU A 734 32.50 -23.65 15.08
C LEU A 734 32.42 -23.68 16.62
N TYR A 735 33.08 -24.66 17.24
CA TYR A 735 33.08 -24.87 18.69
C TYR A 735 34.19 -24.10 19.42
N TYR A 736 35.14 -23.47 18.70
CA TYR A 736 36.36 -22.89 19.27
C TYR A 736 36.58 -21.42 18.87
N VAL A 737 35.89 -20.94 17.83
CA VAL A 737 35.85 -19.52 17.50
C VAL A 737 34.82 -18.84 18.38
N ASN A 738 35.27 -17.81 19.08
CA ASN A 738 34.44 -16.92 19.88
C ASN A 738 33.97 -15.74 19.02
N PHE A 739 32.72 -15.31 19.17
CA PHE A 739 32.21 -14.08 18.54
C PHE A 739 33.05 -12.83 18.88
N ASN A 740 33.77 -12.84 20.00
CA ASN A 740 34.64 -11.74 20.45
C ASN A 740 36.04 -11.75 19.80
N ALA A 741 36.51 -12.87 19.25
CA ALA A 741 37.86 -13.03 18.68
C ALA A 741 37.99 -12.51 17.22
N TYR A 742 37.17 -11.54 16.84
CA TYR A 742 37.05 -11.06 15.47
C TYR A 742 38.19 -10.07 15.11
N GLN A 743 38.95 -10.40 14.07
CA GLN A 743 39.89 -9.49 13.39
C GLN A 743 39.70 -9.61 11.88
N SER A 744 39.20 -8.54 11.24
CA SER A 744 38.86 -8.54 9.81
C SER A 744 40.09 -8.60 8.91
N LYS A 745 40.06 -9.42 7.87
CA LYS A 745 40.97 -9.36 6.74
C LYS A 745 40.38 -8.42 5.67
N ASN A 746 41.20 -7.54 5.11
CA ASN A 746 40.81 -6.59 4.05
C ASN A 746 40.93 -7.19 2.64
N LYS A 747 40.45 -8.42 2.40
CA LYS A 747 40.46 -9.04 1.07
C LYS A 747 39.04 -9.32 0.61
N ILE A 748 38.64 -8.66 -0.48
CA ILE A 748 37.36 -8.91 -1.13
C ILE A 748 37.45 -10.24 -1.88
N THR A 749 36.47 -11.11 -1.68
CA THR A 749 36.34 -12.38 -2.42
C THR A 749 35.00 -12.42 -3.14
N ALA A 750 34.93 -13.09 -4.29
CA ALA A 750 33.67 -13.27 -5.03
C ALA A 750 32.60 -13.99 -4.18
N ASP A 751 33.03 -14.80 -3.21
CA ASP A 751 32.16 -15.48 -2.26
C ASP A 751 31.41 -14.52 -1.34
N MET A 752 31.90 -13.29 -1.14
CA MET A 752 31.19 -12.27 -0.36
C MET A 752 29.86 -11.89 -1.00
N ILE A 753 29.84 -11.70 -2.32
CA ILE A 753 28.63 -11.34 -3.08
C ILE A 753 27.61 -12.48 -2.97
N ARG A 754 28.07 -13.72 -3.12
CA ARG A 754 27.22 -14.91 -2.97
C ARG A 754 26.59 -15.02 -1.58
N ARG A 755 27.37 -14.80 -0.52
CA ARG A 755 26.86 -14.87 0.86
C ARG A 755 25.88 -13.75 1.18
N ALA A 756 26.15 -12.53 0.70
CA ALA A 756 25.23 -11.40 0.82
C ALA A 756 23.90 -11.65 0.08
N PHE A 757 23.96 -12.24 -1.11
CA PHE A 757 22.76 -12.63 -1.85
C PHE A 757 21.98 -13.74 -1.13
N LEU A 758 22.63 -14.83 -0.68
CA LEU A 758 21.96 -15.88 0.09
C LEU A 758 21.34 -15.35 1.39
N PHE A 759 22.03 -14.43 2.07
CA PHE A 759 21.49 -13.72 3.23
C PHE A 759 20.18 -13.01 2.89
N MET A 760 20.15 -12.21 1.81
CA MET A 760 18.94 -11.54 1.35
C MET A 760 17.80 -12.53 1.06
N VAL A 761 18.11 -13.60 0.34
CA VAL A 761 17.11 -14.62 0.00
C VAL A 761 16.53 -15.27 1.26
N PHE A 762 17.37 -15.62 2.24
CA PHE A 762 16.88 -16.20 3.48
C PHE A 762 16.03 -15.22 4.27
N ILE A 763 16.38 -13.93 4.34
CA ILE A 763 15.52 -12.95 4.99
C ILE A 763 14.13 -12.91 4.33
N PHE A 764 14.04 -12.80 3.00
CA PHE A 764 12.75 -12.78 2.31
C PHE A 764 11.95 -14.07 2.44
N ILE A 765 12.60 -15.24 2.36
CA ILE A 765 11.93 -16.51 2.64
C ILE A 765 11.45 -16.57 4.09
N GLY A 766 12.22 -16.03 5.03
CA GLY A 766 11.83 -15.88 6.43
C GLY A 766 10.54 -15.06 6.61
N PHE A 767 10.34 -14.05 5.76
CA PHE A 767 9.17 -13.16 5.78
C PHE A 767 7.94 -13.80 5.10
N PHE A 768 8.12 -14.24 3.85
CA PHE A 768 7.02 -14.70 2.99
C PHE A 768 6.71 -16.19 3.12
N GLY A 769 7.56 -16.96 3.81
CA GLY A 769 7.37 -18.38 4.02
C GLY A 769 6.16 -18.71 4.90
N THR A 770 5.82 -17.86 5.86
CA THR A 770 4.69 -18.07 6.79
C THR A 770 3.65 -16.95 6.79
N GLY A 771 3.90 -15.82 6.12
CA GLY A 771 3.04 -14.65 6.14
C GLY A 771 2.97 -13.89 4.81
N ASN A 772 2.19 -12.81 4.81
CA ASN A 772 2.15 -11.77 3.77
C ASN A 772 1.98 -10.39 4.42
N ILE A 773 2.21 -9.32 3.68
CA ILE A 773 1.94 -7.92 4.06
C ILE A 773 0.48 -7.76 4.53
N ALA A 774 -0.47 -8.40 3.85
CA ALA A 774 -1.87 -8.42 4.27
C ALA A 774 -2.11 -9.07 5.66
N SER A 775 -1.27 -10.01 6.10
CA SER A 775 -1.40 -10.63 7.43
C SER A 775 -0.93 -9.75 8.59
N LEU A 776 -0.16 -8.69 8.32
CA LEU A 776 0.15 -7.66 9.31
C LEU A 776 -1.08 -6.80 9.63
N ASN A 777 -1.95 -6.58 8.62
CA ASN A 777 -3.13 -5.72 8.75
C ASN A 777 -4.34 -6.46 9.34
N SER A 778 -4.40 -7.80 9.27
CA SER A 778 -5.56 -8.58 9.69
C SER A 778 -5.62 -8.90 11.19
N PHE A 779 -4.55 -8.63 11.97
CA PHE A 779 -4.47 -8.83 13.43
C PHE A 779 -5.09 -10.16 13.93
N ASP A 780 -4.81 -11.28 13.28
CA ASP A 780 -5.44 -12.57 13.63
C ASP A 780 -5.23 -12.89 15.13
N PRO A 781 -6.30 -12.92 15.95
CA PRO A 781 -6.22 -13.22 17.37
C PRO A 781 -5.61 -14.60 17.65
N MET A 782 -5.63 -15.52 16.69
CA MET A 782 -5.07 -16.87 16.84
C MET A 782 -3.57 -16.88 17.10
N TRP A 783 -2.81 -15.90 16.60
CA TRP A 783 -1.36 -15.82 16.81
C TRP A 783 -0.98 -15.38 18.23
N VAL A 784 -1.92 -14.76 18.95
CA VAL A 784 -1.67 -14.16 20.26
C VAL A 784 -2.53 -14.78 21.36
N ARG A 785 -3.33 -15.79 21.03
CA ARG A 785 -4.27 -16.48 21.95
C ARG A 785 -3.60 -17.05 23.20
N ALA A 786 -2.32 -17.42 23.10
CA ALA A 786 -1.51 -17.89 24.21
C ALA A 786 -1.26 -16.81 25.27
N PHE A 787 -1.35 -15.53 24.90
CA PHE A 787 -1.02 -14.38 25.74
C PHE A 787 -2.24 -13.54 26.09
N LEU A 788 -3.14 -13.34 25.14
CA LEU A 788 -4.23 -12.36 25.22
C LEU A 788 -5.58 -13.03 25.00
N THR A 789 -6.60 -12.48 25.64
CA THR A 789 -8.01 -12.92 25.57
C THR A 789 -8.92 -11.81 25.07
N VAL A 790 -8.53 -10.57 25.32
CA VAL A 790 -9.20 -9.35 24.89
C VAL A 790 -8.33 -8.69 23.82
N PHE A 791 -8.99 -8.16 22.79
CA PHE A 791 -8.34 -7.40 21.74
C PHE A 791 -7.53 -6.24 22.35
N SER A 792 -6.22 -6.23 22.11
CA SER A 792 -5.30 -5.21 22.61
C SER A 792 -4.29 -4.86 21.51
N PRO A 793 -4.60 -3.89 20.65
CA PRO A 793 -3.86 -3.61 19.42
C PRO A 793 -2.35 -3.53 19.61
N PHE A 794 -1.87 -2.77 20.60
CA PHE A 794 -0.44 -2.56 20.83
C PHE A 794 0.28 -3.82 21.31
N LYS A 795 -0.33 -4.61 22.21
CA LYS A 795 0.28 -5.85 22.71
C LYS A 795 0.27 -6.92 21.62
N MET A 796 -0.82 -7.01 20.86
CA MET A 796 -0.95 -7.93 19.73
C MET A 796 0.09 -7.61 18.65
N MET A 797 0.18 -6.33 18.24
CA MET A 797 1.16 -5.87 17.28
C MET A 797 2.59 -6.23 17.73
N GLY A 798 2.95 -5.98 18.99
CA GLY A 798 4.27 -6.29 19.51
C GLY A 798 4.64 -7.78 19.40
N LEU A 799 3.71 -8.69 19.73
CA LEU A 799 3.93 -10.14 19.61
C LEU A 799 4.02 -10.61 18.17
N ILE A 800 3.18 -10.05 17.28
CA ILE A 800 3.18 -10.38 15.85
C ILE A 800 4.47 -9.88 15.18
N LEU A 801 4.90 -8.66 15.48
CA LEU A 801 6.19 -8.13 15.00
C LEU A 801 7.35 -8.99 15.50
N LEU A 802 7.34 -9.41 16.77
CA LEU A 802 8.37 -10.30 17.30
C LEU A 802 8.38 -11.67 16.57
N LYS A 803 7.21 -12.26 16.29
CA LYS A 803 7.10 -13.51 15.49
C LYS A 803 7.79 -13.35 14.13
N ILE A 804 7.56 -12.24 13.45
CA ILE A 804 8.12 -11.94 12.12
C ILE A 804 9.62 -11.65 12.19
N MET A 805 10.10 -11.00 13.25
CA MET A 805 11.52 -10.67 13.43
C MET A 805 12.40 -11.87 13.80
N VAL A 806 11.84 -12.95 14.39
CA VAL A 806 12.62 -14.12 14.84
C VAL A 806 13.40 -14.81 13.70
N PRO A 807 12.78 -15.18 12.55
CA PRO A 807 13.53 -15.72 11.41
C PRO A 807 14.64 -14.77 10.93
N PHE A 808 14.40 -13.47 10.92
CA PHE A 808 15.41 -12.49 10.48
C PHE A 808 16.58 -12.44 11.45
N LEU A 809 16.29 -12.49 12.75
CA LEU A 809 17.28 -12.54 13.81
C LEU A 809 18.16 -13.80 13.71
N PHE A 810 17.56 -14.96 13.45
CA PHE A 810 18.30 -16.21 13.23
C PHE A 810 19.24 -16.10 12.03
N THR A 811 18.77 -15.56 10.92
CA THR A 811 19.58 -15.34 9.71
C THR A 811 20.71 -14.33 9.98
N CYS A 812 20.46 -13.26 10.73
CA CYS A 812 21.50 -12.31 11.16
C CYS A 812 22.57 -12.96 12.05
N CYS A 813 22.17 -13.77 13.02
CA CYS A 813 23.09 -14.50 13.91
C CYS A 813 23.98 -15.48 13.14
N VAL A 814 23.40 -16.23 12.19
CA VAL A 814 24.15 -17.18 11.35
C VAL A 814 25.06 -16.45 10.36
N PHE A 815 24.58 -15.36 9.74
CA PHE A 815 25.41 -14.56 8.85
C PHE A 815 26.59 -13.92 9.58
N ARG A 816 26.37 -13.44 10.81
CA ARG A 816 27.45 -12.98 11.69
C ARG A 816 28.44 -14.09 12.02
N ALA A 817 27.98 -15.31 12.28
CA ALA A 817 28.85 -16.46 12.50
C ALA A 817 29.74 -16.76 11.27
N ILE A 818 29.16 -16.77 10.07
CA ILE A 818 29.92 -16.94 8.81
C ILE A 818 30.99 -15.85 8.67
N ASN A 819 30.63 -14.59 8.90
CA ASN A 819 31.56 -13.47 8.80
C ASN A 819 32.67 -13.52 9.87
N SER A 820 32.35 -14.04 11.06
CA SER A 820 33.31 -14.20 12.16
C SER A 820 34.34 -15.30 11.87
N ILE A 821 33.89 -16.44 11.34
CA ILE A 821 34.76 -17.56 10.94
C ILE A 821 35.65 -17.14 9.76
N GLY A 822 35.06 -16.54 8.74
CA GLY A 822 35.78 -16.08 7.55
C GLY A 822 36.70 -14.89 7.78
N LYS A 823 36.56 -14.20 8.92
CA LYS A 823 37.21 -12.92 9.22
C LYS A 823 36.92 -11.88 8.13
N GLU A 824 35.70 -11.89 7.60
CA GLU A 824 35.25 -11.03 6.51
C GLU A 824 34.96 -9.61 7.02
N ASN A 825 35.18 -8.57 6.21
CA ASN A 825 34.90 -7.18 6.59
C ASN A 825 33.37 -6.92 6.61
N ILE A 826 32.81 -6.69 7.80
CA ILE A 826 31.37 -6.47 8.00
C ILE A 826 30.84 -5.26 7.22
N LEU A 827 31.62 -4.18 7.11
CA LEU A 827 31.19 -2.98 6.39
C LEU A 827 31.00 -3.28 4.90
N GLN A 828 31.94 -4.03 4.30
CA GLN A 828 31.86 -4.39 2.89
C GLN A 828 30.69 -5.34 2.62
N MET A 829 30.45 -6.33 3.49
CA MET A 829 29.27 -7.19 3.41
C MET A 829 27.97 -6.39 3.47
N PHE A 830 27.89 -5.44 4.41
CA PHE A 830 26.72 -4.57 4.53
C PHE A 830 26.52 -3.70 3.29
N CYS A 831 27.60 -3.14 2.72
CA CYS A 831 27.50 -2.38 1.47
C CYS A 831 26.99 -3.24 0.30
N ILE A 832 27.39 -4.53 0.21
CA ILE A 832 26.89 -5.45 -0.84
C ILE A 832 25.40 -5.74 -0.64
N ILE A 833 24.98 -6.00 0.60
CA ILE A 833 23.55 -6.22 0.94
C ILE A 833 22.74 -4.96 0.58
N LEU A 834 23.29 -3.79 0.88
CA LEU A 834 22.66 -2.51 0.57
C LEU A 834 22.53 -2.31 -0.95
N ILE A 835 23.56 -2.63 -1.74
CA ILE A 835 23.47 -2.58 -3.22
C ILE A 835 22.31 -3.43 -3.75
N PHE A 836 22.15 -4.68 -3.28
CA PHE A 836 21.02 -5.51 -3.71
C PHE A 836 19.68 -4.91 -3.29
N SER A 837 19.60 -4.40 -2.06
CA SER A 837 18.39 -3.77 -1.53
C SER A 837 18.01 -2.53 -2.34
N ASP A 838 18.97 -1.64 -2.59
CA ASP A 838 18.80 -0.38 -3.33
C ASP A 838 18.40 -0.64 -4.79
N LEU A 839 18.91 -1.70 -5.43
CA LEU A 839 18.47 -2.09 -6.78
C LEU A 839 17.00 -2.52 -6.78
N MET A 840 16.54 -3.25 -5.76
CA MET A 840 15.13 -3.61 -5.61
C MET A 840 14.26 -2.38 -5.31
N VAL A 841 14.71 -1.48 -4.44
CA VAL A 841 14.04 -0.19 -4.14
C VAL A 841 13.83 0.61 -5.42
N LEU A 842 14.87 0.74 -6.24
CA LEU A 842 14.80 1.48 -7.49
C LEU A 842 13.72 0.90 -8.40
N GLN A 843 13.61 -0.42 -8.53
CA GLN A 843 12.57 -1.04 -9.34
C GLN A 843 11.18 -0.83 -8.74
N PHE A 844 11.02 -0.98 -7.41
CA PHE A 844 9.74 -0.71 -6.75
C PHE A 844 9.29 0.74 -6.92
N LEU A 845 10.21 1.71 -6.97
CA LEU A 845 9.89 3.11 -7.25
C LEU A 845 9.17 3.30 -8.59
N TYR A 846 9.48 2.49 -9.62
CA TYR A 846 8.80 2.51 -10.92
C TYR A 846 7.53 1.63 -10.98
N LEU A 847 7.32 0.76 -9.98
CA LEU A 847 6.16 -0.13 -9.90
C LEU A 847 5.01 0.45 -9.05
N ILE A 848 5.16 1.66 -8.53
CA ILE A 848 4.11 2.35 -7.78
C ILE A 848 2.98 2.77 -8.72
N THR A 849 1.75 2.52 -8.27
CA THR A 849 0.55 3.04 -8.93
C THR A 849 -0.19 3.99 -8.00
N ASN A 850 -0.67 5.09 -8.56
CA ASN A 850 -1.56 6.07 -7.92
C ASN A 850 -2.99 6.01 -8.47
N VAL A 851 -3.29 5.01 -9.29
CA VAL A 851 -4.61 4.74 -9.87
C VAL A 851 -4.96 3.26 -9.61
N GLY A 852 -6.25 2.96 -9.41
CA GLY A 852 -6.72 1.62 -9.11
C GLY A 852 -7.27 1.52 -7.69
N SER A 853 -7.38 0.31 -7.14
CA SER A 853 -7.97 0.11 -5.82
C SER A 853 -7.09 0.64 -4.69
N TRP A 854 -7.68 0.97 -3.53
CA TRP A 854 -6.88 1.26 -2.33
C TRP A 854 -5.96 0.10 -1.98
N LEU A 855 -6.38 -1.13 -2.26
CA LEU A 855 -5.54 -2.30 -2.09
C LEU A 855 -4.35 -2.27 -3.06
N ASP A 856 -4.54 -1.95 -4.33
CA ASP A 856 -3.46 -1.91 -5.34
C ASP A 856 -2.49 -0.76 -5.08
N ILE A 857 -3.04 0.45 -4.85
CA ILE A 857 -2.26 1.65 -4.52
C ILE A 857 -1.51 1.42 -3.20
N GLY A 858 -2.23 1.00 -2.16
CA GLY A 858 -1.66 0.71 -0.84
C GLY A 858 -0.65 -0.43 -0.86
N SER A 859 -0.88 -1.48 -1.66
CA SER A 859 0.04 -2.62 -1.82
C SER A 859 1.31 -2.21 -2.56
N SER A 860 1.19 -1.50 -3.70
CA SER A 860 2.35 -1.01 -4.45
C SER A 860 3.22 -0.07 -3.62
N LEU A 861 2.60 0.86 -2.87
CA LEU A 861 3.33 1.72 -1.93
C LEU A 861 3.90 0.91 -0.77
N SER A 862 3.17 -0.06 -0.21
CA SER A 862 3.67 -0.91 0.88
C SER A 862 4.88 -1.73 0.44
N HIS A 863 4.89 -2.26 -0.79
CA HIS A 863 6.05 -2.96 -1.35
C HIS A 863 7.29 -2.06 -1.35
N PHE A 864 7.14 -0.83 -1.84
CA PHE A 864 8.21 0.17 -1.84
C PHE A 864 8.65 0.54 -0.42
N ILE A 865 7.74 0.91 0.48
CA ILE A 865 8.04 1.31 1.87
C ILE A 865 8.70 0.16 2.65
N ILE A 866 8.25 -1.08 2.46
CA ILE A 866 8.86 -2.25 3.11
C ILE A 866 10.29 -2.41 2.62
N MET A 867 10.54 -2.28 1.32
CA MET A 867 11.89 -2.41 0.76
C MET A 867 12.81 -1.25 1.18
N GLU A 868 12.31 -0.02 1.25
CA GLU A 868 13.04 1.14 1.80
C GLU A 868 13.36 0.97 3.30
N GLY A 869 12.36 0.61 4.10
CA GLY A 869 12.50 0.37 5.54
C GLY A 869 13.34 -0.86 5.87
N PHE A 870 13.44 -1.80 4.95
CA PHE A 870 14.17 -3.06 5.09
C PHE A 870 15.61 -2.85 5.55
N VAL A 871 16.32 -1.88 4.94
CA VAL A 871 17.72 -1.58 5.24
C VAL A 871 17.88 -1.15 6.71
N THR A 872 16.98 -0.30 7.18
CA THR A 872 16.99 0.20 8.56
C THR A 872 16.68 -0.93 9.54
N ILE A 873 15.67 -1.75 9.25
CA ILE A 873 15.31 -2.92 10.06
C ILE A 873 16.48 -3.90 10.12
N LEU A 874 17.17 -4.14 9.01
CA LEU A 874 18.31 -5.04 8.93
C LEU A 874 19.48 -4.56 9.80
N LEU A 875 19.77 -3.24 9.79
CA LEU A 875 20.78 -2.64 10.65
C LEU A 875 20.46 -2.84 12.14
N LEU A 876 19.21 -2.59 12.54
CA LEU A 876 18.76 -2.79 13.91
C LEU A 876 18.85 -4.26 14.33
N LEU A 877 18.40 -5.17 13.47
CA LEU A 877 18.46 -6.62 13.72
C LEU A 877 19.89 -7.15 13.76
N TYR A 878 20.79 -6.63 12.93
CA TYR A 878 22.21 -6.99 12.99
C TYR A 878 22.86 -6.48 14.28
N GLY A 879 22.45 -5.29 14.77
CA GLY A 879 22.83 -4.77 16.08
C GLY A 879 22.31 -5.65 17.24
N LEU A 880 21.06 -6.09 17.16
CA LEU A 880 20.48 -7.03 18.14
C LEU A 880 21.19 -8.39 18.11
N ALA A 881 21.48 -8.91 16.92
CA ALA A 881 22.27 -10.12 16.74
C ALA A 881 23.68 -9.97 17.32
N HIS A 882 24.31 -8.79 17.19
CA HIS A 882 25.57 -8.48 17.87
C HIS A 882 25.41 -8.65 19.38
N LEU A 883 24.45 -7.94 19.97
CA LEU A 883 24.21 -7.97 21.41
C LEU A 883 23.98 -9.40 21.92
N LEU A 884 23.09 -10.16 21.27
CA LEU A 884 22.75 -11.53 21.68
C LEU A 884 23.93 -12.49 21.59
N THR A 885 24.80 -12.31 20.60
CA THR A 885 25.92 -13.23 20.36
C THR A 885 27.17 -12.90 21.19
N THR A 886 27.31 -11.68 21.71
CA THR A 886 28.48 -11.26 22.51
C THR A 886 28.17 -11.05 23.99
N ALA A 887 26.91 -10.83 24.38
CA ALA A 887 26.54 -10.66 25.78
C ALA A 887 26.81 -11.94 26.60
N THR A 888 27.64 -11.81 27.63
CA THR A 888 27.98 -12.89 28.56
C THR A 888 27.92 -12.40 30.00
N TYR A 889 27.37 -13.22 30.89
CA TYR A 889 27.38 -12.98 32.33
C TYR A 889 28.71 -13.41 32.97
N PHE A 890 29.38 -14.41 32.40
CA PHE A 890 30.69 -14.86 32.84
C PHE A 890 31.76 -14.09 32.06
N LYS A 891 32.69 -13.41 32.75
CA LYS A 891 33.92 -12.93 32.11
C LYS A 891 34.70 -14.18 31.69
N ASP A 892 34.88 -14.36 30.39
CA ASP A 892 35.78 -15.37 29.83
C ASP A 892 37.12 -15.26 30.60
N LYS A 893 37.48 -16.31 31.35
CA LYS A 893 38.73 -16.38 32.13
C LYS A 893 39.89 -16.75 31.23
#